data_AF-A0A242W514-F1
#
_entry.id   AF-A0A242W514-F1
#
_cell.length_a   1.000
_cell.length_b   1.000
_cell.length_c   1.000
_cell.angle_alpha   90.00
_cell.angle_beta   90.00
_cell.angle_gamma   90.00
#
_symmetry.space_group_name_H-M   'P 1'
#
loop_
_entity.id
_entity.type
_entity.pdbx_description
1 polymer ?
#
loop_
_entity_poly.entity_id
_entity_poly.type
_entity_poly.pdbx_seq_one_letter_code
_entity_poly.pdbx_strand_id
1 'polypeptide(L)'
;MTSNIYVYIIKKGASNMILRDEDMQKIYRILGDTGLEERSVDLKSEILEVINDNGDIVEYHVGDFRKNSKDNVTFKEFWAGYEQKKNLEIQPLMIFESWEEEQDFRDQVVAEAKSGIEKRKLRKDLESLKTCYLIQDSEVEIFLEEDGVNYLEYEVASKEIEGGLGLVYNISLRELYKLYNQTGSELFKDNVRVGIVGSEANRLRNNFKTKFLSGLYGLNNSYNTDSIFKEKVNEYLKENNGSENFDGYQNTLENFWFHHNGITIYSPEKFKVKEDKIIFNPLNVSVINGAQTLTHCTDIVRTITKDLKSKLGEDNSEVIDFVNQLMDRLKQSVKIKTIFIAVNSKLKRSITLGLNTQIPVKIEDIETNTELVEKINKKLDKKNKKICRNGEDRSYGGFLLPNFVKSYLLFRDKPGTARNLNKNKLVDYLEEIDKFLNEDVEMVDDFLSSMDIFDYIDKWWRKREKPETVSEEDYSGLSSNGKFYFKSYSKDVYNDAEDENDKEEYFQEIYESFVDTFIQLAPKIIDSNMLKKDDLYKIYQEKHKNLEGDEDKAIEFFKEPSELAGKFETYKNNNKSKSNRSMFIKKELEEHGIKIDFRTINVIFKGKDEGFNLKESFALPSKTFSQFYETEDYPKIYDGEKDDEILSFEGSYLKKEIEREFLLCIFIEDLVGKLIGIHVIPKFSFSYLSHEAQVVYKDTVDKFKAGNAEEFVKASANKGLHIRPKAKDANDTFTFTDGSQQIKRTFWVNRETLLEAIIPDLKTFMEHTPEGQLVGI
;
A
#
# COMPACT_ATOMS: atom_id res chain seq x y z
N MET A 1 -41.26 -54.17 8.16
CA MET A 1 -41.14 -53.83 9.60
C MET A 1 -39.66 -53.53 9.83
N THR A 2 -39.15 -52.36 10.16
CA THR A 2 -39.66 -51.03 10.59
C THR A 2 -38.42 -50.14 10.37
N SER A 3 -38.41 -49.22 9.41
CA SER A 3 -38.75 -47.80 9.58
C SER A 3 -38.19 -47.19 10.87
N ASN A 4 -37.09 -46.44 10.77
CA ASN A 4 -36.83 -45.29 11.62
C ASN A 4 -36.42 -44.12 10.73
N ILE A 5 -37.45 -43.36 10.34
CA ILE A 5 -37.36 -42.05 9.72
C ILE A 5 -37.12 -41.07 10.87
N TYR A 6 -35.93 -40.48 10.94
CA TYR A 6 -35.74 -39.24 11.70
C TYR A 6 -36.02 -38.08 10.76
N VAL A 7 -37.20 -37.47 10.95
CA VAL A 7 -37.58 -36.20 10.34
C VAL A 7 -36.76 -35.11 11.02
N TYR A 8 -35.78 -34.54 10.32
CA TYR A 8 -35.29 -33.20 10.63
C TYR A 8 -35.94 -32.20 9.69
N ILE A 9 -36.60 -31.24 10.31
CA ILE A 9 -37.32 -30.12 9.70
C ILE A 9 -36.34 -29.33 8.84
N ILE A 10 -36.58 -29.31 7.52
CA ILE A 10 -35.86 -28.47 6.57
C ILE A 10 -36.22 -27.01 6.89
N LYS A 11 -35.29 -26.29 7.53
CA LYS A 11 -35.29 -24.82 7.48
C LYS A 11 -34.72 -24.43 6.11
N LYS A 12 -35.58 -23.79 5.33
CA LYS A 12 -35.35 -23.30 3.97
C LYS A 12 -34.28 -22.20 3.98
N GLY A 13 -33.20 -22.38 3.23
CA GLY A 13 -32.28 -21.30 2.83
C GLY A 13 -30.81 -21.46 3.25
N ALA A 14 -30.07 -22.34 2.58
CA ALA A 14 -28.62 -22.22 2.35
C ALA A 14 -28.28 -23.14 1.18
N SER A 15 -27.79 -22.56 0.08
CA SER A 15 -27.47 -23.24 -1.18
C SER A 15 -26.04 -23.76 -1.12
N ASN A 16 -25.79 -24.98 -1.64
CA ASN A 16 -24.51 -25.66 -1.53
C ASN A 16 -23.64 -25.40 -2.79
N MET A 17 -22.49 -24.75 -2.62
CA MET A 17 -21.40 -24.70 -3.59
C MET A 17 -20.72 -26.09 -3.65
N ILE A 18 -20.57 -26.71 -4.84
CA ILE A 18 -19.92 -28.03 -4.99
C ILE A 18 -18.67 -27.87 -5.86
N LEU A 19 -17.50 -27.64 -5.24
CA LEU A 19 -16.19 -27.85 -5.87
C LEU A 19 -15.82 -29.33 -5.78
N ARG A 20 -15.19 -29.91 -6.81
CA ARG A 20 -14.67 -31.28 -6.76
C ARG A 20 -13.37 -31.32 -5.96
N ASP A 21 -13.03 -32.45 -5.36
CA ASP A 21 -11.78 -32.59 -4.59
C ASP A 21 -10.52 -32.23 -5.40
N GLU A 22 -10.50 -32.56 -6.70
CA GLU A 22 -9.43 -32.17 -7.62
C GLU A 22 -9.36 -30.65 -7.85
N ASP A 23 -10.51 -29.97 -7.88
CA ASP A 23 -10.58 -28.52 -8.03
C ASP A 23 -10.02 -27.84 -6.76
N MET A 24 -10.34 -28.39 -5.58
CA MET A 24 -9.81 -27.92 -4.30
C MET A 24 -8.30 -28.05 -4.19
N GLN A 25 -7.74 -29.20 -4.58
CA GLN A 25 -6.29 -29.40 -4.60
C GLN A 25 -5.58 -28.39 -5.52
N LYS A 26 -6.19 -28.05 -6.66
CA LYS A 26 -5.67 -27.01 -7.56
C LYS A 26 -5.69 -25.63 -6.91
N ILE A 27 -6.80 -25.26 -6.26
CA ILE A 27 -6.91 -23.99 -5.54
C ILE A 27 -5.83 -23.90 -4.46
N TYR A 28 -5.69 -24.91 -3.60
CA TYR A 28 -4.66 -24.95 -2.55
C TYR A 28 -3.25 -24.77 -3.12
N ARG A 29 -2.94 -25.46 -4.23
CA ARG A 29 -1.65 -25.31 -4.89
C ARG A 29 -1.41 -23.92 -5.48
N ILE A 30 -2.44 -23.29 -6.05
CA ILE A 30 -2.36 -21.91 -6.56
C ILE A 30 -2.16 -20.92 -5.40
N LEU A 31 -2.75 -21.20 -4.25
CA LEU A 31 -2.64 -20.37 -3.05
C LEU A 31 -1.38 -20.66 -2.22
N GLY A 32 -0.60 -21.69 -2.58
CA GLY A 32 0.67 -22.03 -1.93
C GLY A 32 0.52 -22.83 -0.63
N ASP A 33 -0.51 -23.68 -0.54
CA ASP A 33 -0.74 -24.50 0.66
C ASP A 33 0.33 -25.60 0.84
N THR A 34 0.94 -25.65 2.02
CA THR A 34 1.94 -26.68 2.37
C THR A 34 1.37 -27.89 3.10
N GLY A 35 0.10 -27.82 3.55
CA GLY A 35 -0.60 -28.86 4.31
C GLY A 35 -1.45 -29.80 3.45
N LEU A 36 -0.87 -30.43 2.44
CA LEU A 36 -1.60 -31.39 1.60
C LEU A 36 -1.57 -32.81 2.19
N GLU A 37 -2.52 -33.12 3.07
CA GLU A 37 -3.03 -34.49 3.28
C GLU A 37 -4.41 -34.43 4.02
N GLU A 38 -5.47 -34.79 3.30
CA GLU A 38 -6.83 -35.12 3.80
C GLU A 38 -7.59 -34.07 4.64
N ARG A 39 -7.96 -32.92 4.06
CA ARG A 39 -9.04 -32.07 4.62
C ARG A 39 -10.29 -32.11 3.75
N SER A 40 -11.40 -32.58 4.31
CA SER A 40 -12.73 -32.39 3.72
C SER A 40 -13.19 -30.96 3.96
N VAL A 41 -13.43 -30.19 2.90
CA VAL A 41 -13.85 -28.79 3.00
C VAL A 41 -15.37 -28.72 3.15
N ASP A 42 -15.85 -28.07 4.22
CA ASP A 42 -17.28 -27.75 4.38
C ASP A 42 -17.56 -26.39 3.72
N LEU A 43 -17.95 -26.39 2.44
CA LEU A 43 -18.30 -25.19 1.66
C LEU A 43 -19.58 -24.46 2.14
N LYS A 44 -20.10 -24.79 3.34
CA LYS A 44 -21.26 -24.12 3.93
C LYS A 44 -21.01 -22.67 4.35
N SER A 45 -19.75 -22.24 4.50
CA SER A 45 -19.39 -20.92 5.04
C SER A 45 -18.94 -19.89 4.01
N GLU A 46 -18.75 -20.28 2.74
CA GLU A 46 -18.08 -19.46 1.69
C GLU A 46 -16.67 -19.00 2.13
N ILE A 47 -16.03 -19.74 3.05
CA ILE A 47 -14.68 -19.47 3.57
C ILE A 47 -13.78 -20.67 3.25
N LEU A 48 -12.57 -20.38 2.77
CA LEU A 48 -11.53 -21.35 2.44
C LEU A 48 -10.27 -21.04 3.26
N GLU A 49 -9.83 -21.99 4.08
CA GLU A 49 -8.63 -21.89 4.91
C GLU A 49 -7.42 -22.53 4.24
N VAL A 50 -6.34 -21.78 4.05
CA VAL A 50 -5.08 -22.20 3.41
C VAL A 50 -3.93 -22.12 4.40
N ILE A 51 -3.08 -23.13 4.48
CA ILE A 51 -1.87 -23.07 5.33
C ILE A 51 -0.68 -22.59 4.53
N ASN A 52 -0.18 -21.40 4.84
CA ASN A 52 1.00 -20.84 4.17
C ASN A 52 2.31 -21.58 4.56
N ASP A 53 3.42 -21.23 3.93
CA ASP A 53 4.75 -21.85 4.17
C ASP A 53 5.26 -21.75 5.63
N ASN A 54 4.66 -20.89 6.46
CA ASN A 54 5.02 -20.73 7.88
C ASN A 54 4.13 -21.57 8.81
N GLY A 55 3.10 -22.23 8.30
CA GLY A 55 2.11 -22.95 9.10
C GLY A 55 0.90 -22.10 9.53
N ASP A 56 0.79 -20.84 9.09
CA ASP A 56 -0.33 -19.96 9.43
C ASP A 56 -1.56 -20.25 8.55
N ILE A 57 -2.75 -20.18 9.14
CA ILE A 57 -4.02 -20.30 8.41
C ILE A 57 -4.41 -18.93 7.82
N VAL A 58 -4.53 -18.87 6.50
CA VAL A 58 -5.02 -17.74 5.71
C VAL A 58 -6.43 -18.07 5.22
N GLU A 59 -7.40 -17.22 5.54
CA GLU A 59 -8.79 -17.44 5.16
C GLU A 59 -9.15 -16.66 3.89
N TYR A 60 -9.98 -17.26 3.03
CA TYR A 60 -10.46 -16.68 1.78
C TYR A 60 -11.98 -16.70 1.71
N HIS A 61 -12.61 -15.56 1.44
CA HIS A 61 -14.03 -15.50 1.12
C HIS A 61 -14.19 -15.81 -0.36
N VAL A 62 -14.79 -16.98 -0.65
CA VAL A 62 -14.79 -17.55 -1.99
C VAL A 62 -16.11 -17.27 -2.70
N GLY A 63 -16.02 -16.69 -3.89
CA GLY A 63 -17.13 -16.60 -4.85
C GLY A 63 -16.86 -17.47 -6.08
N ASP A 64 -17.77 -18.39 -6.40
CA ASP A 64 -17.70 -19.24 -7.60
C ASP A 64 -18.52 -18.65 -8.75
N PHE A 65 -17.84 -18.02 -9.70
CA PHE A 65 -18.43 -17.31 -10.84
C PHE A 65 -18.39 -18.12 -12.15
N ARG A 66 -18.14 -19.42 -12.08
CA ARG A 66 -18.15 -20.31 -13.25
C ARG A 66 -19.57 -20.42 -13.81
N LYS A 67 -19.73 -20.42 -15.14
CA LYS A 67 -21.04 -20.60 -15.84
C LYS A 67 -21.88 -21.80 -15.37
N ASN A 68 -21.26 -22.88 -14.91
CA ASN A 68 -21.94 -24.09 -14.44
C ASN A 68 -22.09 -24.16 -12.90
N SER A 69 -21.68 -23.12 -12.16
CA SER A 69 -21.94 -23.06 -10.72
C SER A 69 -23.46 -22.93 -10.49
N LYS A 70 -24.00 -23.63 -9.49
CA LYS A 70 -25.45 -23.63 -9.22
C LYS A 70 -25.94 -22.30 -8.62
N ASP A 71 -25.03 -21.45 -8.19
CA ASP A 71 -25.29 -20.19 -7.51
C ASP A 71 -24.84 -19.05 -8.44
N ASN A 72 -25.80 -18.42 -9.11
CA ASN A 72 -25.58 -17.17 -9.86
C ASN A 72 -25.30 -16.01 -8.88
N VAL A 73 -24.22 -16.09 -8.10
CA VAL A 73 -23.82 -15.04 -7.16
C VAL A 73 -23.43 -13.80 -7.96
N THR A 74 -24.14 -12.70 -7.76
CA THR A 74 -23.79 -11.44 -8.41
C THR A 74 -22.55 -10.83 -7.75
N PHE A 75 -21.80 -10.01 -8.49
CA PHE A 75 -20.67 -9.26 -7.90
C PHE A 75 -21.10 -8.48 -6.65
N LYS A 76 -22.30 -7.90 -6.65
CA LYS A 76 -22.81 -7.13 -5.52
C LYS A 76 -23.09 -8.00 -4.30
N GLU A 77 -23.62 -9.21 -4.48
CA GLU A 77 -23.87 -10.14 -3.38
C GLU A 77 -22.56 -10.66 -2.80
N PHE A 78 -21.63 -11.09 -3.65
CA PHE A 78 -20.28 -11.49 -3.24
C PHE A 78 -19.57 -10.35 -2.52
N TRP A 79 -19.56 -9.15 -3.11
CA TRP A 79 -18.87 -8.00 -2.53
C TRP A 79 -19.55 -7.53 -1.24
N ALA A 80 -20.88 -7.60 -1.12
CA ALA A 80 -21.57 -7.28 0.12
C ALA A 80 -21.33 -8.33 1.21
N GLY A 81 -21.28 -9.62 0.85
CA GLY A 81 -20.92 -10.71 1.75
C GLY A 81 -19.47 -10.59 2.23
N TYR A 82 -18.57 -10.26 1.31
CA TYR A 82 -17.19 -9.90 1.62
C TYR A 82 -17.12 -8.67 2.52
N GLU A 83 -17.83 -7.57 2.22
CA GLU A 83 -17.82 -6.35 3.02
C GLU A 83 -18.37 -6.58 4.44
N GLN A 84 -19.34 -7.49 4.61
CA GLN A 84 -19.84 -7.92 5.92
C GLN A 84 -18.79 -8.74 6.70
N LYS A 85 -17.92 -9.46 5.98
CA LYS A 85 -16.83 -10.30 6.51
C LYS A 85 -15.46 -9.60 6.46
N LYS A 86 -15.38 -8.36 5.97
CA LYS A 86 -14.15 -7.55 5.83
C LYS A 86 -13.49 -7.24 7.18
N ASN A 87 -14.24 -7.52 8.23
CA ASN A 87 -13.87 -7.51 9.62
C ASN A 87 -13.25 -8.83 10.13
N LEU A 88 -12.90 -9.73 9.22
CA LEU A 88 -12.12 -10.92 9.51
C LEU A 88 -10.89 -10.80 8.60
N GLU A 89 -9.74 -11.40 8.95
CA GLU A 89 -8.52 -11.41 8.11
C GLU A 89 -8.70 -12.28 6.85
N ILE A 90 -9.87 -12.21 6.24
CA ILE A 90 -10.35 -13.01 5.13
C ILE A 90 -10.08 -12.25 3.84
N GLN A 91 -9.39 -12.87 2.90
CA GLN A 91 -9.10 -12.29 1.58
C GLN A 91 -10.20 -12.66 0.57
N PRO A 92 -10.61 -11.77 -0.34
CA PRO A 92 -11.60 -12.11 -1.34
C PRO A 92 -10.95 -12.96 -2.45
N LEU A 93 -11.56 -14.10 -2.77
CA LEU A 93 -11.12 -15.01 -3.83
C LEU A 93 -12.25 -15.26 -4.81
N MET A 94 -12.05 -14.91 -6.07
CA MET A 94 -13.00 -15.19 -7.14
C MET A 94 -12.52 -16.37 -7.98
N ILE A 95 -13.41 -17.32 -8.21
CA ILE A 95 -13.14 -18.51 -9.01
C ILE A 95 -13.86 -18.37 -10.35
N PHE A 96 -13.12 -18.56 -11.44
CA PHE A 96 -13.60 -18.57 -12.81
C PHE A 96 -13.15 -19.83 -13.54
N GLU A 97 -13.81 -20.19 -14.65
CA GLU A 97 -13.29 -21.28 -15.50
C GLU A 97 -12.04 -20.78 -16.22
N SER A 98 -12.03 -19.54 -16.70
CA SER A 98 -10.90 -19.01 -17.48
C SER A 98 -10.72 -17.50 -17.33
N TRP A 99 -9.55 -17.01 -17.78
CA TRP A 99 -9.27 -15.58 -17.84
C TRP A 99 -10.29 -14.82 -18.68
N GLU A 100 -10.70 -15.33 -19.85
CA GLU A 100 -11.66 -14.64 -20.72
C GLU A 100 -13.03 -14.48 -20.05
N GLU A 101 -13.49 -15.49 -19.32
CA GLU A 101 -14.74 -15.44 -18.56
C GLU A 101 -14.68 -14.40 -17.43
N GLU A 102 -13.56 -14.34 -16.70
CA GLU A 102 -13.32 -13.30 -15.69
C GLU A 102 -13.39 -11.90 -16.31
N GLN A 103 -12.74 -11.69 -17.46
CA GLN A 103 -12.77 -10.38 -18.11
C GLN A 103 -14.18 -10.01 -18.59
N ASP A 104 -14.96 -10.98 -19.07
CA ASP A 104 -16.35 -10.76 -19.48
C ASP A 104 -17.24 -10.39 -18.30
N PHE A 105 -17.06 -11.07 -17.18
CA PHE A 105 -17.71 -10.73 -15.91
C PHE A 105 -17.35 -9.30 -15.47
N ARG A 106 -16.05 -8.94 -15.48
CA ARG A 106 -15.59 -7.58 -15.12
C ARG A 106 -16.24 -6.50 -15.99
N ASP A 107 -16.30 -6.72 -17.30
CA ASP A 107 -16.92 -5.77 -18.22
C ASP A 107 -18.42 -5.61 -17.96
N GLN A 108 -19.13 -6.71 -17.69
CA GLN A 108 -20.55 -6.68 -17.33
C GLN A 108 -20.78 -5.87 -16.05
N VAL A 109 -20.02 -6.13 -14.99
CA VAL A 109 -20.12 -5.41 -13.71
C VAL A 109 -19.88 -3.92 -13.89
N VAL A 110 -18.87 -3.54 -14.69
CA VAL A 110 -18.57 -2.13 -14.97
C VAL A 110 -19.63 -1.48 -15.87
N ALA A 111 -20.24 -2.22 -16.78
CA ALA A 111 -21.31 -1.72 -17.65
C ALA A 111 -22.59 -1.39 -16.85
N GLU A 112 -22.89 -2.15 -15.80
CA GLU A 112 -24.04 -1.95 -14.90
C GLU A 112 -23.95 -0.67 -14.03
N ALA A 113 -22.76 -0.07 -13.92
CA ALA A 113 -22.53 1.13 -13.12
C ALA A 113 -23.14 2.39 -13.76
N LYS A 114 -23.81 3.21 -12.93
CA LYS A 114 -24.63 4.34 -13.36
C LYS A 114 -23.82 5.62 -13.59
N SER A 115 -22.61 5.71 -13.06
CA SER A 115 -21.77 6.91 -13.16
C SER A 115 -20.31 6.62 -13.52
N GLY A 116 -19.63 7.59 -14.13
CA GLY A 116 -18.20 7.47 -14.45
C GLY A 116 -17.29 7.36 -13.20
N ILE A 117 -17.72 7.92 -12.06
CA ILE A 117 -17.01 7.78 -10.77
C ILE A 117 -17.12 6.34 -10.28
N GLU A 118 -18.32 5.78 -10.29
CA GLU A 118 -18.61 4.40 -9.91
C GLU A 118 -17.86 3.41 -10.81
N LYS A 119 -17.84 3.63 -12.13
CA LYS A 119 -17.05 2.83 -13.08
C LYS A 119 -15.57 2.81 -12.74
N ARG A 120 -14.98 3.96 -12.39
CA ARG A 120 -13.56 4.04 -11.98
C ARG A 120 -13.30 3.32 -10.67
N LYS A 121 -14.20 3.45 -9.69
CA LYS A 121 -14.10 2.76 -8.41
C LYS A 121 -14.16 1.24 -8.62
N LEU A 122 -15.19 0.74 -9.31
CA LEU A 122 -15.37 -0.69 -9.59
C LEU A 122 -14.20 -1.30 -10.36
N ARG A 123 -13.63 -0.59 -11.35
CA ARG A 123 -12.43 -1.06 -12.05
C ARG A 123 -11.26 -1.26 -11.09
N LYS A 124 -11.01 -0.30 -10.21
CA LYS A 124 -9.96 -0.38 -9.19
C LYS A 124 -10.21 -1.53 -8.20
N ASP A 125 -11.46 -1.67 -7.75
CA ASP A 125 -11.84 -2.71 -6.79
C ASP A 125 -11.67 -4.11 -7.41
N LEU A 126 -12.17 -4.31 -8.65
CA LEU A 126 -12.00 -5.56 -9.41
C LEU A 126 -10.51 -5.86 -9.69
N GLU A 127 -9.68 -4.86 -10.00
CA GLU A 127 -8.23 -5.04 -10.19
C GLU A 127 -7.50 -5.50 -8.92
N SER A 128 -8.03 -5.16 -7.73
CA SER A 128 -7.44 -5.57 -6.45
C SER A 128 -7.83 -6.98 -5.96
N LEU A 129 -8.76 -7.65 -6.67
CA LEU A 129 -9.27 -8.97 -6.28
C LEU A 129 -8.35 -10.11 -6.72
N LYS A 130 -8.12 -11.07 -5.82
CA LYS A 130 -7.43 -12.32 -6.15
C LYS A 130 -8.37 -13.23 -6.95
N THR A 131 -7.86 -13.77 -8.05
CA THR A 131 -8.62 -14.66 -8.92
C THR A 131 -7.92 -16.01 -9.09
N CYS A 132 -8.73 -17.05 -9.27
CA CYS A 132 -8.27 -18.41 -9.55
C CYS A 132 -9.03 -18.96 -10.75
N TYR A 133 -8.31 -19.56 -11.69
CA TYR A 133 -8.89 -20.19 -12.88
C TYR A 133 -8.86 -21.70 -12.74
N LEU A 134 -10.01 -22.34 -12.90
CA LEU A 134 -10.16 -23.79 -12.80
C LEU A 134 -10.54 -24.37 -14.17
N ILE A 135 -9.53 -24.60 -15.00
CA ILE A 135 -9.71 -25.35 -16.26
C ILE A 135 -9.58 -26.86 -16.01
N GLN A 136 -10.37 -27.61 -16.78
CA GLN A 136 -10.68 -29.03 -16.63
C GLN A 136 -9.46 -29.97 -16.75
N ASP A 137 -8.33 -29.54 -17.32
CA ASP A 137 -7.20 -30.41 -17.61
C ASP A 137 -6.04 -30.23 -16.60
N SER A 138 -5.44 -31.33 -16.15
CA SER A 138 -4.24 -31.34 -15.30
C SER A 138 -2.93 -31.08 -16.07
N GLU A 139 -2.98 -31.24 -17.39
CA GLU A 139 -1.90 -30.96 -18.34
C GLU A 139 -2.46 -30.16 -19.52
N VAL A 140 -1.66 -29.25 -20.07
CA VAL A 140 -1.99 -28.55 -21.31
C VAL A 140 -1.16 -29.13 -22.45
N GLU A 141 -1.81 -29.35 -23.59
CA GLU A 141 -1.15 -29.69 -24.84
C GLU A 141 -0.99 -28.42 -25.69
N ILE A 142 0.26 -28.14 -26.09
CA ILE A 142 0.62 -27.08 -27.02
C ILE A 142 1.03 -27.74 -28.34
N PHE A 143 0.21 -27.57 -29.38
CA PHE A 143 0.49 -28.15 -30.68
C PHE A 143 1.60 -27.39 -31.42
N LEU A 144 2.53 -28.16 -32.00
CA LEU A 144 3.58 -27.71 -32.89
C LEU A 144 3.05 -27.77 -34.32
N GLU A 145 3.54 -26.89 -35.22
CA GLU A 145 3.14 -26.96 -36.62
C GLU A 145 3.97 -28.00 -37.39
N GLU A 146 3.29 -28.85 -38.17
CA GLU A 146 3.85 -30.00 -38.90
C GLU A 146 4.94 -29.61 -39.93
N ASP A 147 4.87 -28.40 -40.50
CA ASP A 147 5.79 -27.92 -41.56
C ASP A 147 7.03 -27.16 -41.06
N GLY A 148 7.22 -27.09 -39.74
CA GLY A 148 8.56 -27.03 -39.16
C GLY A 148 9.54 -26.00 -39.76
N VAL A 149 9.37 -24.73 -39.41
CA VAL A 149 10.25 -23.65 -39.93
C VAL A 149 11.38 -23.25 -38.97
N ASN A 150 11.35 -23.64 -37.68
CA ASN A 150 12.48 -23.48 -36.75
C ASN A 150 12.35 -24.44 -35.56
N TYR A 151 13.15 -25.51 -35.55
CA TYR A 151 13.30 -26.48 -34.47
C TYR A 151 14.76 -26.46 -34.00
N LEU A 152 15.00 -26.03 -32.76
CA LEU A 152 16.30 -26.21 -32.11
C LEU A 152 16.07 -26.79 -30.73
N GLU A 153 16.57 -28.01 -30.54
CA GLU A 153 16.56 -28.72 -29.27
C GLU A 153 17.99 -28.75 -28.75
N TYR A 154 18.19 -28.20 -27.56
CA TYR A 154 19.47 -28.16 -26.87
C TYR A 154 19.36 -28.96 -25.57
N GLU A 155 20.05 -30.10 -25.53
CA GLU A 155 20.34 -30.81 -24.29
C GLU A 155 21.66 -30.29 -23.72
N VAL A 156 21.62 -29.78 -22.49
CA VAL A 156 22.82 -29.20 -21.87
C VAL A 156 23.69 -30.32 -21.29
N ALA A 157 24.88 -30.51 -21.87
CA ALA A 157 25.83 -31.56 -21.47
C ALA A 157 26.78 -31.17 -20.31
N SER A 158 26.52 -30.07 -19.59
CA SER A 158 27.41 -29.60 -18.52
C SER A 158 27.04 -30.22 -17.16
N LYS A 159 28.06 -30.52 -16.32
CA LYS A 159 27.87 -31.05 -14.96
C LYS A 159 27.13 -30.07 -14.01
N GLU A 160 27.02 -28.79 -14.37
CA GLU A 160 26.30 -27.78 -13.59
C GLU A 160 24.81 -27.66 -13.98
N ILE A 161 24.43 -28.18 -15.15
CA ILE A 161 23.08 -28.10 -15.74
C ILE A 161 22.66 -29.49 -16.22
N GLU A 162 22.93 -30.51 -15.40
CA GLU A 162 22.70 -31.91 -15.77
C GLU A 162 21.20 -32.15 -16.04
N GLY A 163 20.86 -32.50 -17.29
CA GLY A 163 19.48 -32.74 -17.71
C GLY A 163 18.66 -31.50 -18.09
N GLY A 164 19.30 -30.34 -18.28
CA GLY A 164 18.64 -29.12 -18.78
C GLY A 164 18.23 -29.24 -20.25
N LEU A 165 17.01 -28.77 -20.57
CA LEU A 165 16.43 -28.81 -21.91
C LEU A 165 16.02 -27.41 -22.36
N GLY A 166 16.50 -27.00 -23.54
CA GLY A 166 16.06 -25.79 -24.22
C GLY A 166 15.43 -26.14 -25.56
N LEU A 167 14.17 -25.74 -25.78
CA LEU A 167 13.45 -26.00 -27.02
C LEU A 167 13.00 -24.68 -27.63
N VAL A 168 13.26 -24.49 -28.92
CA VAL A 168 12.84 -23.29 -29.66
C VAL A 168 11.85 -23.69 -30.74
N TYR A 169 10.63 -23.14 -30.66
CA TYR A 169 9.56 -23.37 -31.63
C TYR A 169 8.86 -22.06 -32.01
N ASN A 170 8.28 -22.04 -33.22
CA ASN A 170 7.29 -21.04 -33.58
C ASN A 170 5.92 -21.58 -33.19
N ILE A 171 5.30 -20.97 -32.18
CA ILE A 171 3.99 -21.39 -31.67
C ILE A 171 2.94 -20.39 -32.16
N SER A 172 1.77 -20.89 -32.55
CA SER A 172 0.66 -20.02 -32.92
C SER A 172 0.14 -19.25 -31.70
N LEU A 173 -0.37 -18.04 -31.90
CA LEU A 173 -1.03 -17.31 -30.82
C LEU A 173 -2.22 -18.11 -30.26
N ARG A 174 -2.86 -18.97 -31.06
CA ARG A 174 -3.95 -19.84 -30.60
C ARG A 174 -3.53 -20.73 -29.42
N GLU A 175 -2.39 -21.39 -29.51
CA GLU A 175 -1.90 -22.28 -28.45
C GLU A 175 -1.42 -21.49 -27.22
N LEU A 176 -0.76 -20.34 -27.43
CA LEU A 176 -0.33 -19.48 -26.33
C LEU A 176 -1.52 -18.79 -25.64
N TYR A 177 -2.56 -18.45 -26.40
CA TYR A 177 -3.82 -17.91 -25.88
C TYR A 177 -4.51 -18.98 -25.03
N LYS A 178 -4.53 -20.24 -25.49
CA LYS A 178 -5.04 -21.37 -24.68
C LYS A 178 -4.34 -21.41 -23.33
N LEU A 179 -3.00 -21.42 -23.30
CA LEU A 179 -2.23 -21.41 -22.05
C LEU A 179 -2.59 -20.22 -21.16
N TYR A 180 -2.51 -19.00 -21.71
CA TYR A 180 -2.81 -17.78 -20.95
C TYR A 180 -4.25 -17.76 -20.43
N ASN A 181 -5.20 -18.29 -21.18
CA ASN A 181 -6.59 -18.37 -20.77
C ASN A 181 -6.80 -19.30 -19.57
N GLN A 182 -5.91 -20.29 -19.38
CA GLN A 182 -5.95 -21.21 -18.21
C GLN A 182 -5.24 -20.66 -16.98
N THR A 183 -4.25 -19.78 -17.16
CA THR A 183 -3.35 -19.36 -16.08
C THR A 183 -3.48 -17.89 -15.70
N GLY A 184 -3.98 -17.04 -16.60
CA GLY A 184 -3.99 -15.59 -16.47
C GLY A 184 -2.63 -15.02 -16.03
N SER A 185 -2.65 -14.07 -15.09
CA SER A 185 -1.44 -13.38 -14.60
C SER A 185 -0.49 -14.27 -13.82
N GLU A 186 -0.96 -15.39 -13.24
CA GLU A 186 -0.09 -16.35 -12.52
C GLU A 186 0.96 -16.97 -13.43
N LEU A 187 0.74 -16.96 -14.76
CA LEU A 187 1.77 -17.34 -15.73
C LEU A 187 3.03 -16.47 -15.59
N PHE A 188 2.93 -15.27 -15.03
CA PHE A 188 4.05 -14.34 -14.90
C PHE A 188 4.66 -14.29 -13.49
N LYS A 189 4.31 -15.23 -12.61
CA LYS A 189 4.81 -15.27 -11.21
C LYS A 189 6.32 -15.14 -11.05
N ASP A 190 7.07 -15.66 -12.03
CA ASP A 190 8.53 -15.66 -12.06
C ASP A 190 9.15 -14.53 -12.90
N ASN A 191 8.32 -13.65 -13.43
CA ASN A 191 8.76 -12.49 -14.18
C ASN A 191 9.31 -11.42 -13.23
N VAL A 192 10.33 -10.68 -13.68
CA VAL A 192 10.93 -9.56 -12.90
C VAL A 192 9.98 -8.37 -12.81
N ARG A 193 9.01 -8.27 -13.73
CA ARG A 193 8.01 -7.18 -13.78
C ARG A 193 6.61 -7.75 -13.90
N VAL A 194 5.66 -7.12 -13.22
CA VAL A 194 4.23 -7.41 -13.36
C VAL A 194 3.63 -6.32 -14.23
N GLY A 195 3.10 -6.67 -15.42
CA GLY A 195 2.33 -5.78 -16.31
C GLY A 195 2.69 -4.29 -16.29
N ILE A 196 3.75 -3.86 -17.01
CA ILE A 196 4.13 -2.44 -17.05
C ILE A 196 3.02 -1.61 -17.70
N VAL A 197 2.46 -0.65 -16.97
CA VAL A 197 1.48 0.33 -17.45
C VAL A 197 2.18 1.66 -17.78
N GLY A 198 1.85 2.28 -18.91
CA GLY A 198 2.44 3.58 -19.28
C GLY A 198 2.44 3.87 -20.78
N SER A 199 3.02 5.01 -21.17
CA SER A 199 3.05 5.48 -22.57
C SER A 199 3.77 4.52 -23.52
N GLU A 200 4.87 3.90 -23.07
CA GLU A 200 5.63 2.94 -23.89
C GLU A 200 4.86 1.64 -24.12
N ALA A 201 4.19 1.11 -23.08
CA ALA A 201 3.32 -0.06 -23.18
C ALA A 201 2.13 0.21 -24.12
N ASN A 202 1.51 1.40 -24.00
CA ASN A 202 0.42 1.82 -24.89
C ASN A 202 0.88 1.94 -26.36
N ARG A 203 2.09 2.44 -26.59
CA ARG A 203 2.66 2.52 -27.95
C ARG A 203 2.86 1.11 -28.54
N LEU A 204 3.39 0.17 -27.76
CA LEU A 204 3.57 -1.22 -28.19
C LEU A 204 2.22 -1.88 -28.51
N ARG A 205 1.24 -1.76 -27.61
CA ARG A 205 -0.12 -2.29 -27.82
C ARG A 205 -0.77 -1.71 -29.07
N ASN A 206 -0.65 -0.40 -29.31
CA ASN A 206 -1.21 0.23 -30.51
C ASN A 206 -0.56 -0.29 -31.79
N ASN A 207 0.77 -0.47 -31.80
CA ASN A 207 1.47 -1.07 -32.94
C ASN A 207 0.98 -2.49 -33.25
N PHE A 208 0.72 -3.30 -32.21
CA PHE A 208 0.15 -4.62 -32.39
C PHE A 208 -1.29 -4.53 -32.93
N LYS A 209 -2.12 -3.65 -32.36
CA LYS A 209 -3.52 -3.48 -32.77
C LYS A 209 -3.62 -3.18 -34.27
N THR A 210 -2.81 -2.25 -34.78
CA THR A 210 -2.77 -1.93 -36.22
C THR A 210 -2.46 -3.16 -37.08
N LYS A 211 -1.45 -3.96 -36.70
CA LYS A 211 -1.11 -5.19 -37.44
C LYS A 211 -2.22 -6.23 -37.41
N PHE A 212 -2.88 -6.41 -36.26
CA PHE A 212 -3.98 -7.35 -36.12
C PHE A 212 -5.18 -6.93 -36.98
N LEU A 213 -5.56 -5.65 -36.98
CA LEU A 213 -6.63 -5.13 -37.83
C LEU A 213 -6.32 -5.29 -39.33
N SER A 214 -5.10 -4.95 -39.74
CA SER A 214 -4.64 -5.14 -41.11
C SER A 214 -4.63 -6.60 -41.55
N GLY A 215 -4.16 -7.50 -40.70
CA GLY A 215 -4.17 -8.93 -40.98
C GLY A 215 -5.58 -9.52 -41.05
N LEU A 216 -6.45 -9.07 -40.15
CA LEU A 216 -7.87 -9.45 -40.13
C LEU A 216 -8.59 -9.03 -41.41
N TYR A 217 -8.25 -7.87 -41.97
CA TYR A 217 -8.73 -7.46 -43.29
C TYR A 217 -8.34 -8.47 -44.38
N GLY A 218 -7.08 -8.90 -44.41
CA GLY A 218 -6.61 -9.91 -45.37
C GLY A 218 -7.32 -11.25 -45.22
N LEU A 219 -7.54 -11.70 -43.98
CA LEU A 219 -8.28 -12.94 -43.68
C LEU A 219 -9.76 -12.86 -44.07
N ASN A 220 -10.42 -11.74 -43.80
CA ASN A 220 -11.85 -11.54 -44.13
C ASN A 220 -12.09 -11.57 -45.66
N ASN A 221 -11.14 -11.05 -46.46
CA ASN A 221 -11.27 -10.94 -47.91
C ASN A 221 -10.71 -12.13 -48.70
N SER A 222 -9.81 -12.93 -48.11
CA SER A 222 -9.30 -14.18 -48.73
C SER A 222 -10.24 -15.37 -48.54
N TYR A 223 -11.22 -15.25 -47.64
CA TYR A 223 -12.10 -16.36 -47.28
C TYR A 223 -13.25 -16.54 -48.28
N ASN A 224 -13.30 -17.71 -48.93
CA ASN A 224 -14.28 -18.05 -49.96
C ASN A 224 -15.60 -18.58 -49.38
N THR A 225 -16.23 -17.80 -48.48
CA THR A 225 -17.61 -18.03 -48.04
C THR A 225 -18.47 -16.81 -48.37
N ASP A 226 -19.65 -17.04 -48.94
CA ASP A 226 -20.72 -16.04 -49.10
C ASP A 226 -21.24 -15.61 -47.72
N SER A 227 -20.44 -14.83 -47.00
CA SER A 227 -20.84 -14.27 -45.71
C SER A 227 -21.41 -12.88 -45.92
N ILE A 228 -22.70 -12.74 -45.65
CA ILE A 228 -23.42 -11.46 -45.53
C ILE A 228 -22.77 -10.47 -44.54
N PHE A 229 -21.82 -10.94 -43.71
CA PHE A 229 -21.15 -10.15 -42.67
C PHE A 229 -19.82 -9.51 -43.14
N LYS A 230 -19.30 -9.90 -44.31
CA LYS A 230 -18.00 -9.41 -44.82
C LYS A 230 -17.89 -7.90 -44.89
N GLU A 231 -18.92 -7.24 -45.43
CA GLU A 231 -18.94 -5.77 -45.58
C GLU A 231 -18.93 -5.06 -44.22
N LYS A 232 -19.71 -5.56 -43.27
CA LYS A 232 -19.77 -5.02 -41.90
C LYS A 232 -18.45 -5.16 -41.15
N VAL A 233 -17.73 -6.27 -41.34
CA VAL A 233 -16.36 -6.42 -40.81
C VAL A 233 -15.42 -5.41 -41.44
N ASN A 234 -15.48 -5.22 -42.76
CA ASN A 234 -14.64 -4.23 -43.45
C ASN A 234 -14.95 -2.79 -42.97
N GLU A 235 -16.21 -2.48 -42.67
CA GLU A 235 -16.62 -1.20 -42.06
C GLU A 235 -16.03 -1.02 -40.65
N TYR A 236 -16.13 -2.02 -39.77
CA TYR A 236 -15.46 -2.02 -38.46
C TYR A 236 -13.95 -1.73 -38.58
N LEU A 237 -13.29 -2.40 -39.52
CA LEU A 237 -11.85 -2.28 -39.73
C LEU A 237 -11.45 -0.88 -40.19
N LYS A 238 -12.21 -0.26 -41.09
CA LYS A 238 -11.98 1.12 -41.56
C LYS A 238 -12.10 2.12 -40.42
N GLU A 239 -13.16 2.02 -39.62
CA GLU A 239 -13.38 2.90 -38.46
C GLU A 239 -12.25 2.79 -37.41
N ASN A 240 -11.75 1.57 -37.16
CA ASN A 240 -10.79 1.32 -36.09
C ASN A 240 -9.33 1.45 -36.51
N ASN A 241 -9.02 1.35 -37.81
CA ASN A 241 -7.67 1.53 -38.34
C ASN A 241 -7.39 2.97 -38.81
N GLY A 242 -8.45 3.75 -39.09
CA GLY A 242 -8.33 5.14 -39.56
C GLY A 242 -7.75 5.28 -40.97
N SER A 243 -7.64 4.18 -41.73
CA SER A 243 -7.15 4.13 -43.11
C SER A 243 -8.17 3.44 -44.01
N GLU A 244 -8.40 3.96 -45.21
CA GLU A 244 -9.16 3.30 -46.27
C GLU A 244 -8.29 2.36 -47.13
N ASN A 245 -6.97 2.47 -47.02
CA ASN A 245 -6.02 1.69 -47.81
C ASN A 245 -5.43 0.53 -46.99
N PHE A 246 -5.76 -0.70 -47.42
CA PHE A 246 -5.28 -1.97 -46.88
C PHE A 246 -4.49 -2.77 -47.94
N ASP A 247 -3.74 -2.10 -48.83
CA ASP A 247 -2.85 -2.76 -49.80
C ASP A 247 -1.55 -3.29 -49.15
N GLY A 248 -1.16 -4.53 -49.49
CA GLY A 248 0.11 -5.15 -49.08
C GLY A 248 0.06 -5.99 -47.78
N TYR A 249 -1.11 -6.19 -47.18
CA TYR A 249 -1.23 -6.74 -45.83
C TYR A 249 -1.43 -8.27 -45.75
N GLN A 250 -1.42 -8.97 -46.88
CA GLN A 250 -1.68 -10.41 -46.98
C GLN A 250 -0.77 -11.24 -46.04
N ASN A 251 0.47 -10.79 -45.79
CA ASN A 251 1.46 -11.53 -45.01
C ASN A 251 1.83 -10.84 -43.68
N THR A 252 1.05 -9.85 -43.22
CA THR A 252 1.42 -9.03 -42.04
C THR A 252 1.45 -9.85 -40.75
N LEU A 253 0.54 -10.80 -40.62
CA LEU A 253 0.43 -11.69 -39.44
C LEU A 253 1.49 -12.80 -39.48
N GLU A 254 1.76 -13.35 -40.67
CA GLU A 254 2.81 -14.36 -40.86
C GLU A 254 4.19 -13.80 -40.51
N ASN A 255 4.42 -12.51 -40.78
CA ASN A 255 5.66 -11.81 -40.41
C ASN A 255 5.64 -11.26 -38.97
N PHE A 256 4.63 -11.56 -38.15
CA PHE A 256 4.55 -11.04 -36.78
C PHE A 256 5.77 -11.43 -35.95
N TRP A 257 6.19 -12.70 -36.03
CA TRP A 257 7.38 -13.20 -35.34
C TRP A 257 8.66 -12.47 -35.78
N PHE A 258 8.77 -12.04 -37.04
CA PHE A 258 9.96 -11.34 -37.54
C PHE A 258 10.17 -9.98 -36.86
N HIS A 259 9.07 -9.29 -36.55
CA HIS A 259 9.09 -7.91 -36.09
C HIS A 259 9.04 -7.77 -34.56
N HIS A 260 8.78 -8.84 -33.83
CA HIS A 260 8.45 -8.78 -32.41
C HIS A 260 9.23 -9.79 -31.57
N ASN A 261 9.34 -9.46 -30.29
CA ASN A 261 10.03 -10.28 -29.32
C ASN A 261 9.27 -11.58 -29.07
N GLY A 262 10.04 -12.65 -28.92
CA GLY A 262 9.52 -13.95 -28.53
C GLY A 262 9.09 -14.01 -27.08
N ILE A 263 8.59 -15.18 -26.69
CA ILE A 263 8.21 -15.54 -25.34
C ILE A 263 9.18 -16.61 -24.84
N THR A 264 9.53 -16.56 -23.56
CA THR A 264 10.27 -17.64 -22.91
C THR A 264 9.45 -18.22 -21.77
N ILE A 265 9.14 -19.50 -21.88
CA ILE A 265 8.41 -20.30 -20.89
C ILE A 265 9.44 -21.13 -20.13
N TYR A 266 9.58 -20.85 -18.85
CA TYR A 266 10.43 -21.58 -17.91
C TYR A 266 9.60 -22.63 -17.16
N SER A 267 10.23 -23.78 -16.88
CA SER A 267 9.70 -24.83 -16.02
C SER A 267 10.83 -25.37 -15.13
N PRO A 268 10.59 -25.62 -13.83
CA PRO A 268 11.50 -26.40 -13.00
C PRO A 268 11.46 -27.90 -13.34
N GLU A 269 10.39 -28.36 -14.00
CA GLU A 269 10.19 -29.75 -14.43
C GLU A 269 10.42 -29.91 -15.93
N LYS A 270 10.76 -31.13 -16.38
CA LYS A 270 10.94 -31.44 -17.81
C LYS A 270 9.61 -31.41 -18.56
N PHE A 271 9.65 -30.86 -19.77
CA PHE A 271 8.53 -30.92 -20.71
C PHE A 271 8.40 -32.33 -21.31
N LYS A 272 7.16 -32.81 -21.51
CA LYS A 272 6.90 -34.03 -22.29
C LYS A 272 6.75 -33.65 -23.76
N VAL A 273 7.77 -33.93 -24.56
CA VAL A 273 7.77 -33.62 -26.00
C VAL A 273 7.30 -34.83 -26.79
N LYS A 274 6.38 -34.61 -27.73
CA LYS A 274 5.93 -35.55 -28.77
C LYS A 274 6.16 -34.90 -30.15
N GLU A 275 6.02 -35.69 -31.22
CA GLU A 275 6.28 -35.22 -32.60
C GLU A 275 5.53 -33.93 -32.97
N ASP A 276 4.26 -33.83 -32.56
CA ASP A 276 3.34 -32.76 -32.95
C ASP A 276 2.94 -31.84 -31.78
N LYS A 277 3.46 -32.07 -30.56
CA LYS A 277 3.04 -31.32 -29.37
C LYS A 277 4.00 -31.36 -28.19
N ILE A 278 3.90 -30.35 -27.34
CA ILE A 278 4.52 -30.30 -26.01
C ILE A 278 3.42 -30.37 -24.96
N ILE A 279 3.62 -31.22 -23.94
CA ILE A 279 2.67 -31.45 -22.85
C ILE A 279 3.34 -31.10 -21.52
N PHE A 280 2.66 -30.31 -20.69
CA PHE A 280 3.13 -29.93 -19.36
C PHE A 280 1.99 -29.49 -18.45
N ASN A 281 2.26 -29.45 -17.14
CA ASN A 281 1.33 -28.87 -16.17
C ASN A 281 1.43 -27.33 -16.22
N PRO A 282 0.35 -26.61 -16.55
CA PRO A 282 0.37 -25.14 -16.66
C PRO A 282 0.69 -24.42 -15.34
N LEU A 283 0.48 -25.07 -14.17
CA LEU A 283 0.83 -24.50 -12.87
C LEU A 283 2.34 -24.55 -12.57
N ASN A 284 3.10 -25.38 -13.29
CA ASN A 284 4.54 -25.52 -13.08
C ASN A 284 5.37 -24.61 -13.99
N VAL A 285 4.75 -23.88 -14.91
CA VAL A 285 5.47 -23.04 -15.85
C VAL A 285 5.33 -21.55 -15.52
N SER A 286 6.27 -20.75 -16.02
CA SER A 286 6.14 -19.29 -15.99
C SER A 286 6.77 -18.62 -17.22
N VAL A 287 6.13 -17.58 -17.73
CA VAL A 287 6.65 -16.71 -18.78
C VAL A 287 7.60 -15.68 -18.17
N ILE A 288 8.90 -15.94 -18.32
CA ILE A 288 9.99 -15.12 -17.77
C ILE A 288 10.47 -14.03 -18.75
N ASN A 289 10.05 -14.09 -20.00
CA ASN A 289 10.26 -13.06 -21.03
C ASN A 289 9.07 -13.03 -22.00
N GLY A 290 8.70 -11.85 -22.48
CA GLY A 290 7.59 -11.67 -23.44
C GLY A 290 6.20 -11.61 -22.80
N ALA A 291 6.09 -11.36 -21.49
CA ALA A 291 4.81 -11.22 -20.78
C ALA A 291 3.90 -10.17 -21.44
N GLN A 292 4.44 -8.98 -21.74
CA GLN A 292 3.69 -7.93 -22.44
C GLN A 292 3.25 -8.35 -23.85
N THR A 293 4.07 -9.12 -24.57
CA THR A 293 3.70 -9.62 -25.90
C THR A 293 2.44 -10.48 -25.78
N LEU A 294 2.44 -11.43 -24.84
CA LEU A 294 1.32 -12.32 -24.62
C LEU A 294 0.07 -11.55 -24.16
N THR A 295 0.19 -10.72 -23.12
CA THR A 295 -0.94 -9.95 -22.57
C THR A 295 -1.53 -8.98 -23.58
N HIS A 296 -0.72 -8.28 -24.38
CA HIS A 296 -1.26 -7.37 -25.38
C HIS A 296 -1.92 -8.11 -26.55
N CYS A 297 -1.33 -9.21 -27.02
CA CYS A 297 -1.95 -10.01 -28.08
C CYS A 297 -3.30 -10.58 -27.64
N THR A 298 -3.40 -11.13 -26.42
CA THR A 298 -4.65 -11.69 -25.90
C THR A 298 -5.71 -10.61 -25.70
N ASP A 299 -5.34 -9.47 -25.12
CA ASP A 299 -6.23 -8.32 -24.92
C ASP A 299 -6.75 -7.71 -26.24
N ILE A 300 -5.88 -7.59 -27.26
CA ILE A 300 -6.27 -7.08 -28.58
C ILE A 300 -7.25 -8.03 -29.26
N VAL A 301 -6.96 -9.34 -29.26
CA VAL A 301 -7.85 -10.37 -29.83
C VAL A 301 -9.22 -10.27 -29.18
N ARG A 302 -9.27 -10.23 -27.85
CA ARG A 302 -10.52 -10.11 -27.10
C ARG A 302 -11.28 -8.84 -27.44
N THR A 303 -10.60 -7.69 -27.48
CA THR A 303 -11.20 -6.40 -27.85
C THR A 303 -11.86 -6.48 -29.22
N ILE A 304 -11.14 -6.98 -30.23
CA ILE A 304 -11.66 -7.13 -31.60
C ILE A 304 -12.86 -8.08 -31.62
N THR A 305 -12.79 -9.22 -30.94
CA THR A 305 -13.89 -10.19 -30.86
C THR A 305 -15.16 -9.53 -30.33
N LYS A 306 -15.05 -8.75 -29.24
CA LYS A 306 -16.19 -8.07 -28.62
C LYS A 306 -16.77 -7.00 -29.53
N ASP A 307 -15.94 -6.12 -30.07
CA ASP A 307 -16.42 -5.05 -30.94
C ASP A 307 -17.15 -5.60 -32.18
N LEU A 308 -16.63 -6.70 -32.76
CA LEU A 308 -17.26 -7.35 -33.90
C LEU A 308 -18.60 -7.99 -33.53
N LYS A 309 -18.68 -8.73 -32.42
CA LYS A 309 -19.95 -9.28 -31.92
C LYS A 309 -20.97 -8.16 -31.68
N SER A 310 -20.54 -7.06 -31.08
CA SER A 310 -21.36 -5.87 -30.83
C SER A 310 -21.91 -5.24 -32.10
N LYS A 311 -21.05 -5.05 -33.11
CA LYS A 311 -21.43 -4.39 -34.37
C LYS A 311 -22.25 -5.28 -35.30
N LEU A 312 -22.02 -6.59 -35.27
CA LEU A 312 -22.68 -7.56 -36.15
C LEU A 312 -23.99 -8.10 -35.55
N GLY A 313 -24.14 -8.09 -34.22
CA GLY A 313 -25.29 -8.53 -33.45
C GLY A 313 -24.92 -9.59 -32.40
N GLU A 314 -24.88 -9.20 -31.12
CA GLU A 314 -24.30 -10.00 -30.01
C GLU A 314 -25.03 -11.33 -29.74
N ASP A 315 -26.34 -11.39 -30.04
CA ASP A 315 -27.21 -12.53 -29.72
C ASP A 315 -27.49 -13.46 -30.90
N ASN A 316 -26.91 -13.21 -32.08
CA ASN A 316 -27.12 -14.05 -33.26
C ASN A 316 -26.08 -15.19 -33.31
N SER A 317 -26.53 -16.44 -33.21
CA SER A 317 -25.64 -17.62 -33.23
C SER A 317 -24.79 -17.71 -34.49
N GLU A 318 -25.32 -17.33 -35.67
CA GLU A 318 -24.55 -17.32 -36.92
C GLU A 318 -23.45 -16.26 -36.90
N VAL A 319 -23.71 -15.10 -36.27
CA VAL A 319 -22.70 -14.04 -36.07
C VAL A 319 -21.63 -14.52 -35.11
N ILE A 320 -22.02 -15.12 -33.99
CA ILE A 320 -21.09 -15.64 -32.98
C ILE A 320 -20.16 -16.68 -33.60
N ASP A 321 -20.71 -17.64 -34.36
CA ASP A 321 -19.92 -18.67 -35.04
C ASP A 321 -18.99 -18.07 -36.10
N PHE A 322 -19.47 -17.14 -36.90
CA PHE A 322 -18.66 -16.45 -37.91
C PHE A 322 -17.49 -15.70 -37.29
N VAL A 323 -17.75 -14.88 -36.26
CA VAL A 323 -16.69 -14.12 -35.56
C VAL A 323 -15.71 -15.08 -34.90
N ASN A 324 -16.19 -16.11 -34.20
CA ASN A 324 -15.32 -17.09 -33.55
C ASN A 324 -14.40 -17.79 -34.56
N GLN A 325 -14.91 -18.23 -35.72
CA GLN A 325 -14.10 -18.84 -36.77
C GLN A 325 -13.07 -17.87 -37.35
N LEU A 326 -13.45 -16.62 -37.58
CA LEU A 326 -12.55 -15.59 -38.08
C LEU A 326 -11.42 -15.28 -37.08
N MET A 327 -11.76 -15.20 -35.79
CA MET A 327 -10.78 -14.97 -34.72
C MET A 327 -9.88 -16.18 -34.48
N ASP A 328 -10.38 -17.41 -34.67
CA ASP A 328 -9.55 -18.61 -34.60
C ASP A 328 -8.51 -18.64 -35.72
N ARG A 329 -8.90 -18.24 -36.94
CA ARG A 329 -7.96 -18.04 -38.06
C ARG A 329 -6.94 -16.96 -37.75
N LEU A 330 -7.37 -15.82 -37.20
CA LEU A 330 -6.47 -14.73 -36.80
C LEU A 330 -5.42 -15.21 -35.82
N LYS A 331 -5.83 -15.91 -34.76
CA LYS A 331 -4.93 -16.50 -33.76
C LYS A 331 -3.99 -17.55 -34.37
N GLN A 332 -4.47 -18.36 -35.32
CA GLN A 332 -3.63 -19.35 -36.01
C GLN A 332 -2.58 -18.69 -36.90
N SER A 333 -2.91 -17.58 -37.59
CA SER A 333 -2.01 -16.88 -38.51
C SER A 333 -0.88 -16.12 -37.81
N VAL A 334 -1.03 -15.76 -36.53
CA VAL A 334 0.01 -15.07 -35.76
C VAL A 334 0.99 -16.09 -35.18
N LYS A 335 2.26 -16.00 -35.58
CA LYS A 335 3.35 -16.84 -35.04
C LYS A 335 4.16 -16.06 -34.02
N ILE A 336 4.55 -16.75 -32.93
CA ILE A 336 5.40 -16.19 -31.87
C ILE A 336 6.57 -17.14 -31.62
N LYS A 337 7.79 -16.60 -31.70
CA LYS A 337 9.02 -17.29 -31.29
C LYS A 337 8.90 -17.66 -29.82
N THR A 338 8.86 -18.94 -29.50
CA THR A 338 8.67 -19.42 -28.13
C THR A 338 9.83 -20.32 -27.74
N ILE A 339 10.47 -20.00 -26.62
CA ILE A 339 11.56 -20.78 -26.05
C ILE A 339 11.05 -21.46 -24.79
N PHE A 340 11.08 -22.78 -24.75
CA PHE A 340 10.81 -23.58 -23.56
C PHE A 340 12.13 -23.93 -22.89
N ILE A 341 12.26 -23.61 -21.60
CA ILE A 341 13.48 -23.88 -20.82
C ILE A 341 13.09 -24.70 -19.59
N ALA A 342 13.56 -25.93 -19.53
CA ALA A 342 13.45 -26.78 -18.34
C ALA A 342 14.83 -26.94 -17.69
N VAL A 343 15.06 -26.21 -16.60
CA VAL A 343 16.31 -26.25 -15.84
C VAL A 343 16.03 -26.07 -14.35
N ASN A 344 16.97 -26.46 -13.50
CA ASN A 344 16.87 -26.27 -12.05
C ASN A 344 16.67 -24.78 -11.68
N SER A 345 15.87 -24.52 -10.64
CA SER A 345 15.54 -23.18 -10.12
C SER A 345 16.74 -22.27 -9.87
N LYS A 346 17.93 -22.82 -9.57
CA LYS A 346 19.16 -22.04 -9.33
C LYS A 346 19.57 -21.15 -10.52
N LEU A 347 19.28 -21.56 -11.76
CA LEU A 347 19.69 -20.83 -12.98
C LEU A 347 18.61 -19.90 -13.53
N LYS A 348 17.40 -19.99 -12.99
CA LYS A 348 16.24 -19.16 -13.36
C LYS A 348 16.58 -17.67 -13.34
N ARG A 349 17.21 -17.18 -12.26
CA ARG A 349 17.59 -15.76 -12.11
C ARG A 349 18.53 -15.30 -13.23
N SER A 350 19.62 -16.04 -13.49
CA SER A 350 20.57 -15.68 -14.55
C SER A 350 19.94 -15.66 -15.94
N ILE A 351 19.02 -16.59 -16.22
CA ILE A 351 18.34 -16.69 -17.52
C ILE A 351 17.36 -15.52 -17.70
N THR A 352 16.52 -15.26 -16.70
CA THR A 352 15.58 -14.14 -16.74
C THR A 352 16.30 -12.79 -16.91
N LEU A 353 17.46 -12.61 -16.27
CA LEU A 353 18.30 -11.42 -16.41
C LEU A 353 18.86 -11.26 -17.83
N GLY A 354 19.41 -12.33 -18.42
CA GLY A 354 19.98 -12.28 -19.78
C GLY A 354 18.92 -11.99 -20.86
N LEU A 355 17.71 -12.50 -20.67
CA LEU A 355 16.62 -12.41 -21.66
C LEU A 355 15.88 -11.06 -21.69
N ASN A 356 15.88 -10.31 -20.59
CA ASN A 356 15.16 -9.03 -20.48
C ASN A 356 16.03 -7.80 -20.82
N THR A 357 17.11 -7.97 -21.58
CA THR A 357 18.09 -6.91 -21.89
C THR A 357 17.61 -5.83 -22.88
N GLN A 358 16.50 -6.03 -23.59
CA GLN A 358 16.01 -5.09 -24.61
C GLN A 358 15.15 -3.92 -24.08
N ILE A 359 14.55 -4.04 -22.89
CA ILE A 359 14.10 -2.89 -22.09
C ILE A 359 14.92 -2.97 -20.80
N PRO A 360 15.91 -2.08 -20.56
CA PRO A 360 16.86 -2.25 -19.47
C PRO A 360 16.15 -2.60 -18.17
N VAL A 361 16.37 -3.81 -17.66
CA VAL A 361 15.94 -4.18 -16.31
C VAL A 361 16.74 -3.28 -15.38
N LYS A 362 16.03 -2.44 -14.62
CA LYS A 362 16.72 -1.57 -13.69
C LYS A 362 17.15 -2.42 -12.51
N ILE A 363 18.27 -2.07 -11.88
CA ILE A 363 18.80 -2.84 -10.75
C ILE A 363 17.77 -2.95 -9.62
N GLU A 364 16.93 -1.93 -9.41
CA GLU A 364 15.83 -2.03 -8.45
C GLU A 364 14.77 -3.10 -8.79
N ASP A 365 14.50 -3.35 -10.07
CA ASP A 365 13.56 -4.41 -10.49
C ASP A 365 14.16 -5.80 -10.15
N ILE A 366 15.49 -5.93 -10.25
CA ILE A 366 16.23 -7.17 -9.96
C ILE A 366 16.23 -7.45 -8.45
N GLU A 367 16.63 -6.47 -7.65
CA GLU A 367 16.85 -6.68 -6.21
C GLU A 367 15.54 -6.90 -5.45
N THR A 368 14.40 -6.46 -5.99
CA THR A 368 13.08 -6.68 -5.37
C THR A 368 12.64 -8.15 -5.36
N ASN A 369 13.25 -9.01 -6.19
CA ASN A 369 12.91 -10.44 -6.29
C ASN A 369 14.03 -11.33 -5.73
N THR A 370 14.49 -11.02 -4.52
CA THR A 370 15.60 -11.72 -3.85
C THR A 370 15.18 -12.26 -2.49
N GLU A 371 15.83 -13.34 -2.03
CA GLU A 371 15.61 -13.92 -0.70
C GLU A 371 15.79 -12.90 0.44
N LEU A 372 16.69 -11.92 0.26
CA LEU A 372 16.89 -10.84 1.23
C LEU A 372 15.65 -9.94 1.33
N VAL A 373 15.05 -9.58 0.18
CA VAL A 373 13.81 -8.78 0.16
C VAL A 373 12.62 -9.60 0.66
N GLU A 374 12.54 -10.89 0.36
CA GLU A 374 11.52 -11.77 0.95
C GLU A 374 11.65 -11.82 2.48
N LYS A 375 12.86 -11.96 3.00
CA LYS A 375 13.13 -11.91 4.45
C LYS A 375 12.74 -10.57 5.06
N ILE A 376 13.08 -9.45 4.43
CA ILE A 376 12.68 -8.11 4.89
C ILE A 376 11.16 -7.97 4.84
N ASN A 377 10.50 -8.39 3.77
CA ASN A 377 9.04 -8.35 3.64
C ASN A 377 8.35 -9.15 4.75
N LYS A 378 8.84 -10.35 5.09
CA LYS A 378 8.31 -11.12 6.23
C LYS A 378 8.31 -10.34 7.54
N LYS A 379 9.32 -9.48 7.77
CA LYS A 379 9.39 -8.62 8.97
C LYS A 379 8.43 -7.44 8.89
N LEU A 380 8.26 -6.88 7.69
CA LEU A 380 7.40 -5.73 7.44
C LEU A 380 5.91 -6.09 7.38
N ASP A 381 5.58 -7.32 6.97
CA ASP A 381 4.21 -7.82 6.85
C ASP A 381 3.47 -7.73 8.19
N LYS A 382 4.18 -7.99 9.31
CA LYS A 382 3.68 -7.80 10.69
C LYS A 382 3.17 -6.38 11.00
N LYS A 383 3.53 -5.40 10.16
CA LYS A 383 3.21 -3.98 10.33
C LYS A 383 2.47 -3.41 9.11
N ASN A 384 1.88 -4.28 8.27
CA ASN A 384 1.15 -3.92 7.04
C ASN A 384 1.98 -3.09 6.06
N LYS A 385 3.26 -3.41 5.89
CA LYS A 385 4.18 -2.77 4.94
C LYS A 385 4.85 -3.85 4.09
N LYS A 386 5.11 -3.56 2.81
CA LYS A 386 5.80 -4.49 1.90
C LYS A 386 6.63 -3.77 0.85
N ILE A 387 7.78 -4.32 0.48
CA ILE A 387 8.53 -3.93 -0.70
C ILE A 387 7.92 -4.68 -1.91
N CYS A 388 7.32 -3.92 -2.82
CA CYS A 388 6.60 -4.40 -3.99
C CYS A 388 7.43 -4.29 -5.27
N ARG A 389 7.23 -5.26 -6.17
CA ARG A 389 7.77 -5.22 -7.53
C ARG A 389 7.13 -4.09 -8.32
N ASN A 390 7.82 -3.67 -9.38
CA ASN A 390 7.29 -2.66 -10.28
C ASN A 390 6.05 -3.21 -11.02
N GLY A 391 4.90 -2.54 -10.84
CA GLY A 391 3.60 -2.95 -11.37
C GLY A 391 2.79 -3.90 -10.49
N GLU A 392 3.33 -4.35 -9.35
CA GLU A 392 2.56 -5.05 -8.31
C GLU A 392 1.61 -4.07 -7.60
N ASP A 393 0.44 -4.54 -7.15
CA ASP A 393 -0.48 -3.72 -6.37
C ASP A 393 0.17 -3.28 -5.05
N ARG A 394 -0.10 -2.04 -4.66
CA ARG A 394 0.45 -1.35 -3.48
C ARG A 394 -0.63 -0.92 -2.49
N SER A 395 -1.87 -1.35 -2.71
CA SER A 395 -3.03 -1.03 -1.85
C SER A 395 -2.82 -1.39 -0.37
N TYR A 396 -1.98 -2.40 -0.08
CA TYR A 396 -1.65 -2.89 1.27
C TYR A 396 -0.27 -2.39 1.77
N GLY A 397 -0.11 -1.06 1.92
CA GLY A 397 1.14 -0.47 2.45
C GLY A 397 2.39 -0.78 1.62
N GLY A 398 2.23 -0.94 0.31
CA GLY A 398 3.30 -1.35 -0.60
C GLY A 398 4.20 -0.21 -1.07
N PHE A 399 5.52 -0.42 -1.00
CA PHE A 399 6.55 0.53 -1.41
C PHE A 399 7.39 -0.04 -2.54
N LEU A 400 7.73 0.79 -3.54
CA LEU A 400 8.80 0.43 -4.46
C LEU A 400 10.14 0.44 -3.71
N LEU A 401 11.00 -0.53 -4.00
CA LEU A 401 12.31 -0.69 -3.35
C LEU A 401 13.10 0.63 -3.19
N PRO A 402 13.26 1.49 -4.23
CA PRO A 402 13.98 2.74 -4.08
C PRO A 402 13.34 3.72 -3.08
N ASN A 403 12.00 3.71 -2.96
CA ASN A 403 11.30 4.59 -2.02
C ASN A 403 11.48 4.09 -0.59
N PHE A 404 11.41 2.78 -0.39
CA PHE A 404 11.65 2.15 0.92
C PHE A 404 13.07 2.46 1.43
N VAL A 405 14.09 2.25 0.60
CA VAL A 405 15.49 2.59 0.94
C VAL A 405 15.67 4.09 1.21
N LYS A 406 14.99 4.96 0.46
CA LYS A 406 15.02 6.41 0.72
C LYS A 406 14.42 6.76 2.07
N SER A 407 13.31 6.15 2.46
CA SER A 407 12.72 6.36 3.78
C SER A 407 13.68 5.95 4.89
N TYR A 408 14.36 4.81 4.74
CA TYR A 408 15.41 4.39 5.68
C TYR A 408 16.55 5.41 5.78
N LEU A 409 17.07 5.87 4.64
CA LEU A 409 18.13 6.88 4.62
C LEU A 409 17.70 8.22 5.22
N LEU A 410 16.45 8.63 4.99
CA LEU A 410 15.86 9.83 5.58
C LEU A 410 15.80 9.72 7.11
N PHE A 411 15.37 8.57 7.62
CA PHE A 411 15.30 8.28 9.05
C PHE A 411 16.70 8.24 9.70
N ARG A 412 17.70 7.75 8.97
CA ARG A 412 19.12 7.70 9.37
C ARG A 412 19.90 8.99 9.05
N ASP A 413 19.20 10.11 8.88
CA ASP A 413 19.80 11.45 8.73
C ASP A 413 20.71 11.63 7.51
N LYS A 414 20.38 10.94 6.40
CA LYS A 414 21.10 11.03 5.13
C LYS A 414 20.20 11.56 3.99
N PRO A 415 19.62 12.77 4.11
CA PRO A 415 18.65 13.28 3.13
C PRO A 415 19.23 13.59 1.75
N GLY A 416 20.49 14.00 1.66
CA GLY A 416 21.21 14.20 0.39
C GLY A 416 21.48 12.88 -0.32
N THR A 417 21.92 11.85 0.44
CA THR A 417 22.09 10.49 -0.10
C THR A 417 20.75 9.90 -0.54
N ALA A 418 19.66 10.10 0.20
CA ALA A 418 18.31 9.70 -0.22
C ALA A 418 17.88 10.40 -1.52
N ARG A 419 18.12 11.71 -1.64
CA ARG A 419 17.84 12.48 -2.86
C ARG A 419 18.63 11.97 -4.05
N ASN A 420 19.92 11.68 -3.86
CA ASN A 420 20.83 11.19 -4.89
C ASN A 420 21.16 9.70 -4.70
N LEU A 421 20.12 8.88 -4.51
CA LEU A 421 20.27 7.45 -4.22
C LEU A 421 21.10 6.75 -5.30
N ASN A 422 22.26 6.22 -4.91
CA ASN A 422 23.06 5.38 -5.77
C ASN A 422 22.46 3.97 -5.82
N LYS A 423 21.77 3.66 -6.91
CA LYS A 423 21.07 2.38 -7.11
C LYS A 423 22.01 1.17 -7.16
N ASN A 424 23.30 1.37 -7.46
CA ASN A 424 24.28 0.29 -7.44
C ASN A 424 24.61 -0.21 -6.03
N LYS A 425 24.17 0.51 -4.99
CA LYS A 425 24.34 0.15 -3.57
C LYS A 425 23.07 -0.37 -2.91
N LEU A 426 22.04 -0.71 -3.69
CA LEU A 426 20.77 -1.18 -3.12
C LEU A 426 20.94 -2.43 -2.25
N VAL A 427 21.82 -3.36 -2.63
CA VAL A 427 22.11 -4.56 -1.83
C VAL A 427 22.72 -4.19 -0.48
N ASP A 428 23.76 -3.33 -0.49
CA ASP A 428 24.38 -2.83 0.75
C ASP A 428 23.34 -2.20 1.69
N TYR A 429 22.44 -1.37 1.16
CA TYR A 429 21.38 -0.77 1.96
C TYR A 429 20.36 -1.79 2.47
N LEU A 430 20.01 -2.81 1.68
CA LEU A 430 19.10 -3.87 2.12
C LEU A 430 19.71 -4.70 3.25
N GLU A 431 21.02 -4.98 3.21
CA GLU A 431 21.72 -5.65 4.30
C GLU A 431 21.76 -4.80 5.58
N GLU A 432 21.97 -3.48 5.45
CA GLU A 432 21.87 -2.53 6.57
C GLU A 432 20.45 -2.51 7.16
N ILE A 433 19.42 -2.51 6.30
CA ILE A 433 18.01 -2.50 6.74
C ILE A 433 17.62 -3.81 7.41
N ASP A 434 18.01 -4.97 6.87
CA ASP A 434 17.71 -6.27 7.49
C ASP A 434 18.27 -6.37 8.91
N LYS A 435 19.48 -5.81 9.13
CA LYS A 435 20.09 -5.70 10.47
C LYS A 435 19.31 -4.71 11.34
N PHE A 436 19.02 -3.52 10.83
CA PHE A 436 18.27 -2.49 11.54
C PHE A 436 16.89 -2.98 12.00
N LEU A 437 16.17 -3.74 11.18
CA LEU A 437 14.87 -4.30 11.54
C LEU A 437 14.93 -5.38 12.64
N ASN A 438 16.14 -5.81 13.03
CA ASN A 438 16.38 -6.67 14.19
C ASN A 438 16.93 -5.90 15.41
N GLU A 439 17.09 -4.57 15.31
CA GLU A 439 17.55 -3.73 16.42
C GLU A 439 16.39 -3.45 17.40
N ASP A 440 16.55 -2.38 18.18
CA ASP A 440 15.58 -1.91 19.16
C ASP A 440 14.17 -1.72 18.56
N VAL A 441 13.17 -2.36 19.18
CA VAL A 441 11.77 -2.36 18.71
C VAL A 441 11.20 -0.94 18.67
N GLU A 442 11.56 -0.09 19.64
CA GLU A 442 11.11 1.30 19.70
C GLU A 442 11.65 2.09 18.50
N MET A 443 12.94 1.94 18.17
CA MET A 443 13.56 2.59 17.02
C MET A 443 12.98 2.13 15.68
N VAL A 444 12.65 0.84 15.55
CA VAL A 444 12.00 0.31 14.33
C VAL A 444 10.59 0.85 14.18
N ASP A 445 9.80 0.89 15.26
CA ASP A 445 8.46 1.47 15.26
C ASP A 445 8.49 2.97 14.90
N ASP A 446 9.47 3.71 15.41
CA ASP A 446 9.67 5.14 15.08
C ASP A 446 10.00 5.33 13.60
N PHE A 447 10.80 4.43 13.02
CA PHE A 447 11.07 4.43 11.59
C PHE A 447 9.80 4.23 10.76
N LEU A 448 8.99 3.22 11.11
CA LEU A 448 7.76 2.92 10.39
C LEU A 448 6.73 4.06 10.52
N SER A 449 6.63 4.66 11.71
CA SER A 449 5.80 5.84 11.96
C SER A 449 6.27 7.05 11.13
N SER A 450 7.60 7.22 11.01
CA SER A 450 8.19 8.28 10.18
C SER A 450 7.87 8.12 8.69
N MET A 451 7.76 6.88 8.19
CA MET A 451 7.37 6.65 6.78
C MET A 451 6.00 7.25 6.46
N ASP A 452 5.05 7.14 7.38
CA ASP A 452 3.70 7.69 7.21
C ASP A 452 3.68 9.22 7.21
N ILE A 453 4.62 9.86 7.92
CA ILE A 453 4.86 11.30 7.86
C ILE A 453 5.49 11.67 6.52
N PHE A 454 6.48 10.91 6.05
CA PHE A 454 7.15 11.15 4.77
C PHE A 454 6.19 11.07 3.58
N ASP A 455 5.24 10.14 3.60
CA ASP A 455 4.21 10.02 2.58
C ASP A 455 3.20 11.17 2.62
N TYR A 456 2.85 11.65 3.82
CA TYR A 456 2.04 12.85 3.97
C TYR A 456 2.74 14.08 3.39
N ILE A 457 4.02 14.28 3.72
CA ILE A 457 4.86 15.37 3.19
C ILE A 457 4.91 15.32 1.66
N ASP A 458 4.95 14.15 1.03
CA ASP A 458 4.95 14.06 -0.44
C ASP A 458 3.68 14.64 -1.08
N LYS A 459 2.53 14.48 -0.42
CA LYS A 459 1.25 15.05 -0.85
C LYS A 459 1.19 16.55 -0.51
N TRP A 460 1.57 16.91 0.71
CA TRP A 460 1.51 18.28 1.23
C TRP A 460 2.51 19.22 0.55
N TRP A 461 3.70 18.74 0.17
CA TRP A 461 4.79 19.57 -0.39
C TRP A 461 4.31 20.49 -1.51
N ARG A 462 3.40 20.04 -2.39
CA ARG A 462 2.90 20.86 -3.51
C ARG A 462 2.00 22.03 -3.09
N LYS A 463 1.43 21.98 -1.88
CA LYS A 463 0.52 22.99 -1.32
C LYS A 463 1.24 24.05 -0.49
N ARG A 464 2.49 23.78 -0.07
CA ARG A 464 3.26 24.69 0.79
C ARG A 464 3.35 26.11 0.24
N GLU A 465 3.33 27.06 1.15
CA GLU A 465 3.48 28.48 0.83
C GLU A 465 4.91 28.93 1.07
N LYS A 466 5.33 29.96 0.32
CA LYS A 466 6.63 30.59 0.53
C LYS A 466 6.60 31.39 1.84
N PRO A 467 7.62 31.28 2.71
CA PRO A 467 7.74 32.15 3.89
C PRO A 467 7.84 33.63 3.48
N GLU A 468 7.03 34.50 4.08
CA GLU A 468 6.91 35.92 3.68
C GLU A 468 8.22 36.72 3.83
N THR A 469 9.02 36.37 4.83
CA THR A 469 10.25 37.10 5.23
C THR A 469 11.47 36.74 4.39
N VAL A 470 11.38 35.71 3.54
CA VAL A 470 12.54 35.14 2.83
C VAL A 470 12.61 35.64 1.39
N SER A 471 13.81 36.08 0.96
CA SER A 471 14.04 36.51 -0.41
C SER A 471 13.80 35.37 -1.42
N GLU A 472 13.39 35.69 -2.65
CA GLU A 472 13.19 34.64 -3.67
C GLU A 472 14.51 33.93 -4.04
N GLU A 473 15.62 34.68 -4.02
CA GLU A 473 16.94 34.16 -4.33
C GLU A 473 17.35 33.07 -3.33
N ASP A 474 17.22 33.34 -2.03
CA ASP A 474 17.57 32.40 -0.96
C ASP A 474 16.59 31.22 -0.86
N TYR A 475 15.30 31.46 -1.18
CA TYR A 475 14.26 30.44 -1.09
C TYR A 475 14.30 29.41 -2.24
N SER A 476 14.66 29.85 -3.46
CA SER A 476 14.50 29.07 -4.70
C SER A 476 15.12 27.67 -4.67
N GLY A 477 16.29 27.53 -4.03
CA GLY A 477 17.01 26.26 -3.91
C GLY A 477 16.29 25.25 -3.04
N LEU A 478 15.85 25.66 -1.85
CA LEU A 478 15.12 24.83 -0.90
C LEU A 478 13.73 24.49 -1.41
N SER A 479 13.03 25.44 -2.01
CA SER A 479 11.70 25.19 -2.55
C SER A 479 11.76 24.14 -3.67
N SER A 480 12.75 24.21 -4.56
CA SER A 480 12.85 23.30 -5.69
C SER A 480 13.39 21.92 -5.31
N ASN A 481 14.29 21.84 -4.31
CA ASN A 481 15.10 20.64 -4.08
C ASN A 481 15.17 20.17 -2.62
N GLY A 482 14.62 20.92 -1.67
CA GLY A 482 14.76 20.72 -0.23
C GLY A 482 13.85 19.64 0.36
N LYS A 483 12.96 19.02 -0.41
CA LYS A 483 11.95 18.08 0.11
C LYS A 483 12.53 16.94 0.97
N PHE A 484 13.66 16.35 0.56
CA PHE A 484 14.28 15.26 1.33
C PHE A 484 14.86 15.77 2.65
N TYR A 485 15.49 16.93 2.62
CA TYR A 485 15.99 17.60 3.83
C TYR A 485 14.86 17.95 4.79
N PHE A 486 13.75 18.47 4.26
CA PHE A 486 12.55 18.74 5.05
C PHE A 486 11.98 17.47 5.68
N LYS A 487 11.89 16.35 4.95
CA LYS A 487 11.45 15.07 5.52
C LYS A 487 12.32 14.63 6.70
N SER A 488 13.64 14.66 6.58
CA SER A 488 14.52 14.32 7.70
C SER A 488 14.38 15.34 8.85
N TYR A 489 14.28 16.64 8.56
CA TYR A 489 14.02 17.67 9.58
C TYR A 489 12.72 17.42 10.35
N SER A 490 11.63 17.07 9.65
CA SER A 490 10.35 16.77 10.29
C SER A 490 10.42 15.59 11.25
N LYS A 491 11.33 14.63 11.05
CA LYS A 491 11.56 13.52 12.00
C LYS A 491 11.91 14.05 13.41
N ASP A 492 12.65 15.14 13.49
CA ASP A 492 13.16 15.70 14.76
C ASP A 492 12.23 16.76 15.37
N VAL A 493 11.28 17.27 14.58
CA VAL A 493 10.46 18.44 14.96
C VAL A 493 8.97 18.14 15.02
N TYR A 494 8.48 17.18 14.24
CA TYR A 494 7.07 16.82 14.24
C TYR A 494 6.71 16.11 15.54
N ASN A 495 5.69 16.64 16.23
CA ASN A 495 5.12 16.04 17.41
C ASN A 495 3.65 15.73 17.15
N ASP A 496 3.31 14.44 17.12
CA ASP A 496 1.92 14.02 16.90
C ASP A 496 1.00 14.45 18.05
N ALA A 497 1.53 14.62 19.27
CA ALA A 497 0.81 15.13 20.43
C ALA A 497 0.24 16.55 20.20
N GLU A 498 0.96 17.36 19.42
CA GLU A 498 0.74 18.81 19.24
C GLU A 498 0.13 19.18 17.89
N ASP A 499 -0.34 18.18 17.13
CA ASP A 499 -1.12 18.35 15.89
C ASP A 499 -2.53 18.90 16.23
N GLU A 500 -2.58 20.18 16.63
CA GLU A 500 -3.78 20.92 17.03
C GLU A 500 -4.66 21.28 15.81
N ASN A 501 -5.63 20.42 15.51
CA ASN A 501 -6.82 20.66 14.67
C ASN A 501 -6.63 21.04 13.17
N ASP A 502 -5.47 21.54 12.72
CA ASP A 502 -5.13 21.73 11.29
C ASP A 502 -3.70 21.28 10.96
N LYS A 503 -3.60 20.05 10.46
CA LYS A 503 -2.34 19.41 10.07
C LYS A 503 -1.62 20.17 8.95
N GLU A 504 -2.35 20.81 8.04
CA GLU A 504 -1.70 21.55 6.93
C GLU A 504 -1.00 22.81 7.45
N GLU A 505 -1.63 23.51 8.40
CA GLU A 505 -1.09 24.67 9.10
C GLU A 505 0.16 24.30 9.91
N TYR A 506 0.11 23.22 10.68
CA TYR A 506 1.25 22.75 11.47
C TYR A 506 2.47 22.41 10.59
N PHE A 507 2.27 21.72 9.47
CA PHE A 507 3.36 21.44 8.54
C PHE A 507 3.91 22.69 7.85
N GLN A 508 3.09 23.71 7.61
CA GLN A 508 3.53 24.99 7.05
C GLN A 508 4.47 25.72 8.01
N GLU A 509 4.18 25.72 9.31
CA GLU A 509 5.05 26.34 10.31
C GLU A 509 6.38 25.60 10.48
N ILE A 510 6.35 24.26 10.52
CA ILE A 510 7.57 23.44 10.52
C ILE A 510 8.40 23.74 9.27
N TYR A 511 7.76 23.95 8.11
CA TYR A 511 8.44 24.29 6.87
C TYR A 511 9.07 25.68 6.87
N GLU A 512 8.40 26.69 7.42
CA GLU A 512 8.95 28.04 7.59
C GLU A 512 10.19 28.00 8.48
N SER A 513 10.11 27.32 9.62
CA SER A 513 11.24 27.09 10.53
C SER A 513 12.39 26.35 9.85
N PHE A 514 12.08 25.33 9.04
CA PHE A 514 13.07 24.61 8.23
C PHE A 514 13.78 25.56 7.25
N VAL A 515 13.04 26.40 6.53
CA VAL A 515 13.62 27.33 5.56
C VAL A 515 14.56 28.32 6.26
N ASP A 516 14.09 28.96 7.32
CA ASP A 516 14.88 29.93 8.09
C ASP A 516 16.17 29.29 8.62
N THR A 517 16.04 28.10 9.23
CA THR A 517 17.18 27.37 9.80
C THR A 517 18.22 27.04 8.74
N PHE A 518 17.79 26.44 7.63
CA PHE A 518 18.75 25.96 6.63
C PHE A 518 19.39 27.09 5.84
N ILE A 519 18.68 28.20 5.60
CA ILE A 519 19.28 29.42 5.00
C ILE A 519 20.38 29.98 5.90
N GLN A 520 20.14 30.09 7.21
CA GLN A 520 21.14 30.59 8.16
C GLN A 520 22.37 29.68 8.30
N LEU A 521 22.18 28.36 8.23
CA LEU A 521 23.26 27.39 8.31
C LEU A 521 24.09 27.28 7.04
N ALA A 522 23.52 27.66 5.89
CA ALA A 522 24.18 27.47 4.61
C ALA A 522 25.34 28.47 4.45
N PRO A 523 26.54 28.02 4.03
CA PRO A 523 27.70 28.91 3.84
C PRO A 523 27.56 29.83 2.62
N LYS A 524 26.56 29.59 1.77
CA LYS A 524 26.22 30.33 0.56
C LYS A 524 24.77 30.01 0.19
N ILE A 525 24.21 30.73 -0.78
CA ILE A 525 22.89 30.44 -1.37
C ILE A 525 22.78 28.95 -1.70
N ILE A 526 21.71 28.33 -1.21
CA ILE A 526 21.50 26.89 -1.30
C ILE A 526 21.21 26.52 -2.75
N ASP A 527 22.05 25.67 -3.32
CA ASP A 527 21.89 25.16 -4.68
C ASP A 527 21.56 23.66 -4.71
N SER A 528 21.20 23.18 -5.90
CA SER A 528 20.87 21.78 -6.12
C SER A 528 22.02 20.82 -5.78
N ASN A 529 23.28 21.22 -5.91
CA ASN A 529 24.42 20.33 -5.64
C ASN A 529 24.71 20.20 -4.14
N MET A 530 24.50 21.27 -3.37
CA MET A 530 24.61 21.22 -1.90
C MET A 530 23.63 20.20 -1.32
N LEU A 531 22.38 20.23 -1.77
CA LEU A 531 21.33 19.31 -1.32
C LEU A 531 21.46 17.87 -1.88
N LYS A 532 22.49 17.55 -2.70
CA LYS A 532 22.79 16.16 -3.13
C LYS A 532 23.74 15.44 -2.18
N LYS A 533 24.32 16.18 -1.22
CA LYS A 533 25.20 15.69 -0.17
C LYS A 533 24.52 15.85 1.16
N ASP A 534 25.05 15.22 2.21
CA ASP A 534 24.50 15.31 3.58
C ASP A 534 25.19 16.39 4.43
N ASP A 535 26.17 17.12 3.88
CA ASP A 535 27.03 18.04 4.63
C ASP A 535 26.26 19.15 5.36
N LEU A 536 25.26 19.76 4.69
CA LEU A 536 24.44 20.80 5.31
C LEU A 536 23.56 20.24 6.44
N TYR A 537 23.07 19.01 6.29
CA TYR A 537 22.29 18.35 7.34
C TYR A 537 23.18 17.97 8.53
N LYS A 538 24.43 17.56 8.30
CA LYS A 538 25.39 17.33 9.39
C LYS A 538 25.66 18.58 10.21
N ILE A 539 25.78 19.75 9.56
CA ILE A 539 25.92 21.04 10.26
C ILE A 539 24.70 21.29 11.15
N TYR A 540 23.49 21.05 10.64
CA TYR A 540 22.27 21.12 11.44
C TYR A 540 22.33 20.19 12.65
N GLN A 541 22.72 18.92 12.46
CA GLN A 541 22.85 17.95 13.55
C GLN A 541 23.90 18.34 14.59
N GLU A 542 25.05 18.87 14.16
CA GLU A 542 26.10 19.34 15.07
C GLU A 542 25.61 20.52 15.91
N LYS A 543 24.92 21.49 15.29
CA LYS A 543 24.29 22.59 16.03
C LYS A 543 23.24 22.07 17.03
N HIS A 544 22.42 21.10 16.63
CA HIS A 544 21.37 20.53 17.49
C HIS A 544 21.93 19.66 18.63
N LYS A 545 23.06 18.98 18.41
CA LYS A 545 23.79 18.22 19.45
C LYS A 545 24.44 19.11 20.50
N ASN A 546 24.79 20.34 20.14
CA ASN A 546 25.39 21.31 21.06
C ASN A 546 24.36 22.04 21.93
N LEU A 547 23.05 21.81 21.72
CA LEU A 547 22.02 22.30 22.62
C LEU A 547 22.09 21.51 23.94
N GLU A 548 21.97 22.22 25.07
CA GLU A 548 22.04 21.59 26.39
C GLU A 548 20.63 21.29 26.92
N GLY A 549 20.46 20.08 27.46
CA GLY A 549 19.31 19.73 28.29
C GLY A 549 19.52 20.24 29.71
N ASP A 550 19.48 21.57 29.88
CA ASP A 550 19.68 22.23 31.16
C ASP A 550 18.33 22.79 31.64
N GLU A 551 17.72 22.06 32.58
CA GLU A 551 16.46 22.44 33.23
C GLU A 551 16.57 23.78 33.97
N ASP A 552 17.71 24.07 34.61
CA ASP A 552 17.89 25.31 35.37
C ASP A 552 17.93 26.52 34.43
N LYS A 553 18.59 26.38 33.27
CA LYS A 553 18.55 27.38 32.19
C LYS A 553 17.14 27.55 31.61
N ALA A 554 16.40 26.46 31.42
CA ALA A 554 15.01 26.53 30.96
C ALA A 554 14.13 27.27 31.96
N ILE A 555 14.24 26.94 33.25
CA ILE A 555 13.50 27.62 34.33
C ILE A 555 13.87 29.09 34.38
N GLU A 556 15.17 29.42 34.28
CA GLU A 556 15.65 30.80 34.28
C GLU A 556 15.11 31.58 33.08
N PHE A 557 15.09 30.98 31.90
CA PHE A 557 14.50 31.58 30.70
C PHE A 557 13.02 31.98 30.89
N PHE A 558 12.24 31.17 31.61
CA PHE A 558 10.82 31.42 31.86
C PHE A 558 10.52 32.31 33.08
N LYS A 559 11.52 32.88 33.76
CA LYS A 559 11.30 33.77 34.92
C LYS A 559 10.68 35.13 34.60
N GLU A 560 10.66 35.55 33.33
CA GLU A 560 10.00 36.80 32.88
C GLU A 560 8.81 36.55 31.93
N PRO A 561 7.66 36.04 32.45
CA PRO A 561 6.47 35.70 31.65
C PRO A 561 5.93 36.79 30.72
N SER A 562 6.05 38.06 31.13
CA SER A 562 5.48 39.19 30.39
C SER A 562 6.22 39.47 29.08
N GLU A 563 7.54 39.25 29.03
CA GLU A 563 8.33 39.44 27.80
C GLU A 563 7.96 38.39 26.75
N LEU A 564 7.85 37.13 27.17
CA LEU A 564 7.46 36.02 26.32
C LEU A 564 6.05 36.16 25.76
N ALA A 565 5.11 36.66 26.57
CA ALA A 565 3.76 36.95 26.10
C ALA A 565 3.74 38.03 25.01
N GLY A 566 4.54 39.09 25.16
CA GLY A 566 4.70 40.13 24.13
C GLY A 566 5.35 39.62 22.85
N LYS A 567 6.37 38.76 22.96
CA LYS A 567 7.00 38.09 21.83
C LYS A 567 6.01 37.17 21.09
N PHE A 568 5.21 36.40 21.82
CA PHE A 568 4.19 35.53 21.23
C PHE A 568 3.11 36.33 20.51
N GLU A 569 2.60 37.43 21.08
CA GLU A 569 1.61 38.28 20.39
C GLU A 569 2.21 38.93 19.13
N THR A 570 3.49 39.29 19.15
CA THR A 570 4.20 39.75 17.94
C THR A 570 4.29 38.64 16.89
N TYR A 571 4.68 37.44 17.31
CA TYR A 571 4.72 36.24 16.48
C TYR A 571 3.35 35.92 15.86
N LYS A 572 2.28 35.94 16.66
CA LYS A 572 0.89 35.73 16.23
C LYS A 572 0.41 36.78 15.23
N ASN A 573 0.74 38.05 15.45
CA ASN A 573 0.34 39.14 14.55
C ASN A 573 1.06 39.10 13.20
N ASN A 574 2.32 38.66 13.19
CA ASN A 574 3.09 38.50 11.96
C ASN A 574 2.65 37.26 11.16
N ASN A 575 2.21 36.20 11.84
CA ASN A 575 1.81 34.93 11.22
C ASN A 575 0.28 34.78 11.11
N LYS A 576 -0.43 35.81 10.62
CA LYS A 576 -1.91 35.86 10.57
C LYS A 576 -2.54 34.50 10.20
N SER A 577 -3.24 33.91 11.18
CA SER A 577 -3.94 32.61 11.16
C SER A 577 -3.10 31.32 11.25
N LYS A 578 -1.80 31.38 11.61
CA LYS A 578 -0.84 30.25 11.55
C LYS A 578 0.19 30.24 12.69
N SER A 579 -0.25 30.29 13.94
CA SER A 579 0.69 30.41 15.08
C SER A 579 0.58 29.24 16.06
N ASN A 580 1.46 28.25 15.93
CA ASN A 580 1.58 27.11 16.83
C ASN A 580 2.43 27.49 18.04
N ARG A 581 1.86 27.25 19.22
CA ARG A 581 2.48 27.60 20.50
C ARG A 581 3.73 26.78 20.78
N SER A 582 3.71 25.50 20.46
CA SER A 582 4.87 24.63 20.65
C SER A 582 6.04 25.03 19.75
N MET A 583 5.77 25.41 18.50
CA MET A 583 6.82 25.92 17.61
C MET A 583 7.43 27.22 18.11
N PHE A 584 6.62 28.14 18.64
CA PHE A 584 7.11 29.35 19.28
C PHE A 584 8.03 29.03 20.47
N ILE A 585 7.58 28.19 21.41
CA ILE A 585 8.38 27.81 22.58
C ILE A 585 9.68 27.11 22.17
N LYS A 586 9.62 26.19 21.22
CA LYS A 586 10.80 25.49 20.70
C LYS A 586 11.83 26.48 20.16
N LYS A 587 11.40 27.42 19.32
CA LYS A 587 12.28 28.42 18.71
C LYS A 587 12.96 29.28 19.77
N GLU A 588 12.19 29.79 20.71
CA GLU A 588 12.72 30.61 21.81
C GLU A 588 13.73 29.85 22.66
N LEU A 589 13.47 28.58 22.99
CA LEU A 589 14.41 27.74 23.74
C LEU A 589 15.69 27.45 22.95
N GLU A 590 15.59 27.08 21.67
CA GLU A 590 16.74 26.78 20.83
C GLU A 590 17.62 28.02 20.58
N GLU A 591 17.02 29.22 20.48
CA GLU A 591 17.75 30.50 20.40
C GLU A 591 18.58 30.79 21.66
N HIS A 592 18.15 30.27 22.82
CA HIS A 592 18.87 30.35 24.09
C HIS A 592 19.77 29.13 24.35
N GLY A 593 19.93 28.25 23.35
CA GLY A 593 20.80 27.08 23.43
C GLY A 593 20.23 25.92 24.27
N ILE A 594 18.91 25.93 24.52
CA ILE A 594 18.23 24.97 25.40
C ILE A 594 17.49 23.94 24.56
N LYS A 595 17.65 22.66 24.89
CA LYS A 595 16.87 21.55 24.33
C LYS A 595 16.29 20.72 25.46
N ILE A 596 15.02 20.94 25.74
CA ILE A 596 14.26 20.23 26.77
C ILE A 596 12.96 19.70 26.19
N ASP A 597 12.48 18.57 26.70
CA ASP A 597 11.16 18.06 26.37
C ASP A 597 10.09 18.90 27.06
N PHE A 598 9.13 19.40 26.28
CA PHE A 598 8.07 20.25 26.79
C PHE A 598 6.74 19.92 26.11
N ARG A 599 5.65 20.38 26.72
CA ARG A 599 4.30 20.34 26.16
C ARG A 599 3.60 21.65 26.43
N THR A 600 2.68 22.06 25.55
CA THR A 600 1.91 23.29 25.74
C THR A 600 0.45 23.01 26.06
N ILE A 601 -0.17 23.87 26.87
CA ILE A 601 -1.62 23.87 27.11
C ILE A 601 -2.18 25.29 27.12
N ASN A 602 -3.49 25.38 26.85
CA ASN A 602 -4.21 26.65 26.72
C ASN A 602 -5.28 26.79 27.81
N VAL A 603 -5.14 27.83 28.63
CA VAL A 603 -6.04 28.15 29.73
C VAL A 603 -6.68 29.52 29.50
N ILE A 604 -7.99 29.62 29.71
CA ILE A 604 -8.76 30.87 29.71
C ILE A 604 -8.95 31.31 31.16
N PHE A 605 -8.54 32.53 31.47
CA PHE A 605 -8.83 33.21 32.72
C PHE A 605 -10.18 33.94 32.63
N LYS A 606 -11.11 33.60 33.54
CA LYS A 606 -12.46 34.17 33.58
C LYS A 606 -12.65 35.27 34.62
N GLY A 607 -11.57 35.66 35.31
CA GLY A 607 -11.61 36.60 36.42
C GLY A 607 -11.42 35.93 37.78
N LYS A 608 -11.17 36.73 38.82
CA LYS A 608 -10.83 36.23 40.16
C LYS A 608 -11.92 35.36 40.80
N ASP A 609 -13.20 35.61 40.46
CA ASP A 609 -14.34 34.90 41.03
C ASP A 609 -14.72 33.62 40.28
N GLU A 610 -14.48 33.57 38.96
CA GLU A 610 -14.83 32.42 38.10
C GLU A 610 -13.63 31.51 37.78
N GLY A 611 -12.41 31.94 38.09
CA GLY A 611 -11.18 31.14 38.00
C GLY A 611 -10.69 30.89 36.58
N PHE A 612 -10.19 29.68 36.35
CA PHE A 612 -9.55 29.27 35.10
C PHE A 612 -10.35 28.16 34.42
N ASN A 613 -10.24 28.05 33.10
CA ASN A 613 -10.80 26.95 32.34
C ASN A 613 -9.84 26.52 31.21
N LEU A 614 -9.62 25.22 31.05
CA LEU A 614 -8.85 24.70 29.91
C LEU A 614 -9.68 24.72 28.62
N LYS A 615 -9.06 25.00 27.48
CA LYS A 615 -9.74 24.94 26.17
C LYS A 615 -10.08 23.53 25.75
N GLU A 616 -9.15 22.61 25.92
CA GLU A 616 -9.26 21.23 25.45
C GLU A 616 -8.72 20.20 26.45
N SER A 617 -9.04 18.94 26.21
CA SER A 617 -8.40 17.81 26.90
C SER A 617 -6.99 17.60 26.35
N PHE A 618 -6.11 16.98 27.12
CA PHE A 618 -4.72 16.81 26.72
C PHE A 618 -4.54 15.46 26.01
N ALA A 619 -4.13 15.47 24.73
CA ALA A 619 -3.89 14.25 23.97
C ALA A 619 -2.54 13.62 24.33
N LEU A 620 -2.53 12.32 24.62
CA LEU A 620 -1.30 11.53 24.72
C LEU A 620 -0.86 11.05 23.33
N PRO A 621 0.42 10.69 23.14
CA PRO A 621 0.94 10.19 21.86
C PRO A 621 0.16 8.97 21.36
N SER A 622 0.00 8.84 20.04
CA SER A 622 -0.83 7.80 19.41
C SER A 622 -0.39 6.37 19.81
N LYS A 623 0.91 6.20 20.08
CA LYS A 623 1.52 4.94 20.54
C LYS A 623 0.94 4.41 21.85
N THR A 624 0.42 5.29 22.71
CA THR A 624 -0.28 4.89 23.95
C THR A 624 -1.52 4.04 23.66
N PHE A 625 -2.11 4.14 22.47
CA PHE A 625 -3.26 3.32 22.07
C PHE A 625 -2.90 2.33 20.96
N SER A 626 -2.02 2.68 20.01
CA SER A 626 -1.66 1.77 18.91
C SER A 626 -1.01 0.47 19.36
N GLN A 627 -0.36 0.48 20.53
CA GLN A 627 0.18 -0.72 21.18
C GLN A 627 -0.82 -1.88 21.34
N PHE A 628 -2.13 -1.62 21.34
CA PHE A 628 -3.13 -2.67 21.42
C PHE A 628 -3.33 -3.45 20.11
N TYR A 629 -3.00 -2.85 18.95
CA TYR A 629 -3.22 -3.44 17.63
C TYR A 629 -1.97 -3.52 16.75
N GLU A 630 -0.85 -2.90 17.15
CA GLU A 630 0.45 -2.96 16.46
C GLU A 630 1.41 -3.94 17.15
N THR A 631 0.87 -5.05 17.66
CA THR A 631 1.58 -6.09 18.40
C THR A 631 1.53 -7.43 17.66
N GLU A 632 2.47 -8.32 17.97
CA GLU A 632 2.47 -9.68 17.43
C GLU A 632 1.20 -10.43 17.83
N ASP A 633 0.75 -11.31 16.94
CA ASP A 633 -0.45 -12.14 17.10
C ASP A 633 -1.76 -11.36 17.34
N TYR A 634 -1.81 -10.06 17.06
CA TYR A 634 -3.07 -9.33 16.95
C TYR A 634 -3.89 -9.84 15.76
N PRO A 635 -5.24 -10.00 15.85
CA PRO A 635 -6.08 -9.82 17.04
C PRO A 635 -6.12 -11.02 17.99
N LYS A 636 -5.55 -12.17 17.61
CA LYS A 636 -5.62 -13.47 18.31
C LYS A 636 -5.17 -13.43 19.77
N ILE A 637 -4.28 -12.51 20.15
CA ILE A 637 -3.88 -12.30 21.56
C ILE A 637 -5.07 -12.01 22.51
N TYR A 638 -6.20 -11.54 21.97
CA TYR A 638 -7.40 -11.23 22.75
C TYR A 638 -8.44 -12.36 22.79
N ASP A 639 -8.18 -13.52 22.16
CA ASP A 639 -9.12 -14.66 22.08
C ASP A 639 -9.13 -15.53 23.36
N GLY A 640 -8.38 -15.14 24.39
CA GLY A 640 -8.38 -15.77 25.72
C GLY A 640 -7.39 -16.93 25.89
N GLU A 641 -6.82 -17.47 24.81
CA GLU A 641 -5.79 -18.52 24.88
C GLU A 641 -4.37 -17.98 25.15
N LYS A 642 -4.16 -16.68 24.90
CA LYS A 642 -2.86 -15.98 24.96
C LYS A 642 -2.93 -14.70 25.81
N ASP A 643 -3.78 -14.69 26.85
CA ASP A 643 -4.02 -13.52 27.71
C ASP A 643 -2.74 -12.97 28.37
N ASP A 644 -1.77 -13.85 28.62
CA ASP A 644 -0.45 -13.59 29.18
C ASP A 644 0.53 -12.93 28.19
N GLU A 645 0.22 -12.93 26.88
CA GLU A 645 0.95 -12.21 25.84
C GLU A 645 0.46 -10.76 25.66
N ILE A 646 -0.71 -10.41 26.21
CA ILE A 646 -1.21 -9.03 26.20
C ILE A 646 -0.30 -8.18 27.08
N LEU A 647 0.19 -7.08 26.52
CA LEU A 647 1.07 -6.16 27.23
C LEU A 647 0.42 -5.70 28.54
N SER A 648 1.07 -5.98 29.66
CA SER A 648 0.59 -5.53 30.96
C SER A 648 0.68 -4.00 31.07
N PHE A 649 -0.17 -3.40 31.92
CA PHE A 649 -0.11 -1.96 32.16
C PHE A 649 1.31 -1.49 32.56
N GLU A 650 2.01 -2.24 33.40
CA GLU A 650 3.37 -1.88 33.85
C GLU A 650 4.39 -1.85 32.70
N GLY A 651 4.18 -2.65 31.66
CA GLY A 651 5.01 -2.65 30.45
C GLY A 651 4.49 -1.72 29.34
N SER A 652 3.34 -1.06 29.54
CA SER A 652 2.64 -0.33 28.49
C SER A 652 3.24 1.05 28.20
N TYR A 653 3.08 1.52 26.96
CA TYR A 653 3.44 2.89 26.58
C TYR A 653 2.62 3.95 27.32
N LEU A 654 1.38 3.63 27.70
CA LEU A 654 0.55 4.53 28.50
C LEU A 654 1.18 4.76 29.88
N LYS A 655 1.64 3.71 30.55
CA LYS A 655 2.32 3.84 31.85
C LYS A 655 3.58 4.68 31.74
N LYS A 656 4.43 4.40 30.74
CA LYS A 656 5.63 5.20 30.46
C LYS A 656 5.31 6.68 30.28
N GLU A 657 4.29 7.01 29.47
CA GLU A 657 3.91 8.40 29.22
C GLU A 657 3.28 9.08 30.44
N ILE A 658 2.54 8.34 31.27
CA ILE A 658 1.95 8.88 32.51
C ILE A 658 3.03 9.29 33.51
N GLU A 659 4.11 8.50 33.60
CA GLU A 659 5.23 8.76 34.53
C GLU A 659 6.29 9.70 33.96
N ARG A 660 6.22 10.00 32.66
CA ARG A 660 7.19 10.87 31.99
C ARG A 660 7.12 12.27 32.57
N GLU A 661 8.28 12.77 33.00
CA GLU A 661 8.46 14.17 33.39
C GLU A 661 8.77 15.03 32.16
N PHE A 662 8.13 16.19 32.08
CA PHE A 662 8.38 17.18 31.04
C PHE A 662 8.08 18.60 31.54
N LEU A 663 8.58 19.59 30.80
CA LEU A 663 8.28 21.00 31.03
C LEU A 663 6.88 21.34 30.50
N LEU A 664 5.95 21.75 31.36
CA LEU A 664 4.60 22.15 30.93
C LEU A 664 4.51 23.68 30.78
N CYS A 665 4.33 24.15 29.54
CA CYS A 665 4.13 25.56 29.20
C CYS A 665 2.65 25.90 29.07
N ILE A 666 2.16 26.79 29.93
CA ILE A 666 0.75 27.16 30.07
C ILE A 666 0.51 28.55 29.50
N PHE A 667 -0.20 28.62 28.39
CA PHE A 667 -0.63 29.88 27.77
C PHE A 667 -1.94 30.32 28.41
N ILE A 668 -1.91 31.48 29.07
CA ILE A 668 -3.06 32.03 29.81
C ILE A 668 -3.66 33.17 29.02
N GLU A 669 -4.88 32.98 28.53
CA GLU A 669 -5.63 33.96 27.73
C GLU A 669 -6.80 34.56 28.50
N ASP A 670 -7.22 35.77 28.12
CA ASP A 670 -8.48 36.34 28.58
C ASP A 670 -9.70 35.78 27.81
N LEU A 671 -10.90 36.24 28.18
CA LEU A 671 -12.16 35.87 27.52
C LEU A 671 -12.23 36.26 26.03
N VAL A 672 -11.38 37.18 25.57
CA VAL A 672 -11.32 37.67 24.18
C VAL A 672 -10.21 36.93 23.39
N GLY A 673 -9.43 36.05 24.04
CA GLY A 673 -8.37 35.27 23.43
C GLY A 673 -7.04 36.02 23.28
N LYS A 674 -6.85 37.09 24.06
CA LYS A 674 -5.57 37.80 24.18
C LYS A 674 -4.71 37.12 25.24
N LEU A 675 -3.42 36.91 24.95
CA LEU A 675 -2.50 36.31 25.90
C LEU A 675 -2.18 37.29 27.04
N ILE A 676 -2.42 36.84 28.28
CA ILE A 676 -2.12 37.57 29.52
C ILE A 676 -0.74 37.17 30.06
N GLY A 677 -0.34 35.91 29.85
CA GLY A 677 0.97 35.42 30.29
C GLY A 677 1.25 33.98 29.87
N ILE A 678 2.52 33.58 30.00
CA ILE A 678 2.97 32.20 29.83
C ILE A 678 3.55 31.74 31.17
N HIS A 679 2.93 30.75 31.79
CA HIS A 679 3.40 30.14 33.03
C HIS A 679 4.04 28.77 32.74
N VAL A 680 4.99 28.33 33.56
CA VAL A 680 5.73 27.10 33.30
C VAL A 680 5.87 26.25 34.55
N ILE A 681 5.60 24.95 34.42
CA ILE A 681 5.80 23.93 35.46
C ILE A 681 6.97 23.04 35.04
N PRO A 682 8.14 23.09 35.72
CA PRO A 682 9.37 22.44 35.25
C PRO A 682 9.37 20.91 35.21
N LYS A 683 8.74 20.27 36.19
CA LYS A 683 8.74 18.81 36.36
C LYS A 683 7.32 18.28 36.43
N PHE A 684 6.55 18.58 35.40
CA PHE A 684 5.18 18.11 35.33
C PHE A 684 5.17 16.65 34.87
N SER A 685 4.36 15.82 35.52
CA SER A 685 4.03 14.47 35.04
C SER A 685 2.57 14.16 35.39
N PHE A 686 2.01 13.19 34.69
CA PHE A 686 0.67 12.69 34.98
C PHE A 686 0.67 11.58 36.04
N SER A 687 1.77 11.39 36.78
CA SER A 687 1.95 10.28 37.73
C SER A 687 0.81 10.14 38.75
N TYR A 688 0.17 11.26 39.11
CA TYR A 688 -1.01 11.32 39.97
C TYR A 688 -2.24 10.57 39.41
N LEU A 689 -2.25 10.26 38.10
CA LEU A 689 -3.27 9.49 37.40
C LEU A 689 -2.89 8.02 37.19
N SER A 690 -1.82 7.52 37.82
CA SER A 690 -1.36 6.15 37.59
C SER A 690 -2.45 5.10 37.85
N HIS A 691 -3.28 5.31 38.88
CA HIS A 691 -4.36 4.39 39.21
C HIS A 691 -5.50 4.44 38.17
N GLU A 692 -5.95 5.65 37.82
CA GLU A 692 -6.95 5.92 36.81
C GLU A 692 -6.52 5.37 35.44
N ALA A 693 -5.27 5.63 35.04
CA ALA A 693 -4.68 5.10 33.82
C ALA A 693 -4.67 3.58 33.80
N GLN A 694 -4.34 2.92 34.92
CA GLN A 694 -4.41 1.46 35.01
C GLN A 694 -5.85 0.94 34.85
N VAL A 695 -6.82 1.62 35.46
CA VAL A 695 -8.24 1.25 35.35
C VAL A 695 -8.75 1.40 33.92
N VAL A 696 -8.48 2.54 33.28
CA VAL A 696 -8.90 2.80 31.90
C VAL A 696 -8.15 1.87 30.92
N TYR A 697 -6.87 1.57 31.16
CA TYR A 697 -6.10 0.61 30.37
C TYR A 697 -6.72 -0.79 30.40
N LYS A 698 -7.02 -1.30 31.59
CA LYS A 698 -7.68 -2.61 31.77
C LYS A 698 -9.05 -2.64 31.11
N ASP A 699 -9.86 -1.60 31.31
CA ASP A 699 -11.16 -1.45 30.65
C ASP A 699 -11.01 -1.48 29.12
N THR A 700 -9.97 -0.83 28.59
CA THR A 700 -9.65 -0.85 27.15
C THR A 700 -9.31 -2.24 26.68
N VAL A 701 -8.42 -2.97 27.37
CA VAL A 701 -8.11 -4.37 27.08
C VAL A 701 -9.37 -5.23 27.08
N ASP A 702 -10.26 -5.06 28.07
CA ASP A 702 -11.53 -5.78 28.14
C ASP A 702 -12.43 -5.47 26.94
N LYS A 703 -12.43 -4.23 26.42
CA LYS A 703 -13.16 -3.87 25.19
C LYS A 703 -12.54 -4.46 23.93
N PHE A 704 -11.21 -4.58 23.87
CA PHE A 704 -10.52 -5.34 22.82
C PHE A 704 -10.92 -6.82 22.89
N LYS A 705 -10.88 -7.47 24.06
CA LYS A 705 -11.36 -8.85 24.24
C LYS A 705 -12.83 -9.05 23.87
N ALA A 706 -13.67 -8.07 24.19
CA ALA A 706 -15.10 -8.13 23.89
C ALA A 706 -15.47 -7.76 22.44
N GLY A 707 -14.53 -7.22 21.65
CA GLY A 707 -14.82 -6.74 20.30
C GLY A 707 -15.80 -5.57 20.25
N ASN A 708 -15.79 -4.68 21.26
CA ASN A 708 -16.74 -3.55 21.32
C ASN A 708 -16.06 -2.18 21.43
N ALA A 709 -15.76 -1.56 20.27
CA ALA A 709 -15.09 -0.25 20.19
C ALA A 709 -15.99 0.96 20.55
N GLU A 710 -17.31 0.79 20.59
CA GLU A 710 -18.28 1.86 20.95
C GLU A 710 -18.35 2.12 22.46
N GLU A 711 -17.87 1.16 23.25
CA GLU A 711 -17.86 1.20 24.71
C GLU A 711 -16.54 1.68 25.31
N PHE A 712 -15.58 2.13 24.51
CA PHE A 712 -14.39 2.78 25.07
C PHE A 712 -14.77 3.96 25.96
N VAL A 713 -13.98 4.16 27.02
CA VAL A 713 -14.21 5.20 28.03
C VAL A 713 -14.33 6.57 27.35
N LYS A 714 -15.51 7.19 27.51
CA LYS A 714 -15.82 8.54 27.00
C LYS A 714 -15.44 9.59 28.05
N ALA A 715 -15.17 10.82 27.63
CA ALA A 715 -14.86 11.93 28.54
C ALA A 715 -15.91 12.10 29.65
N SER A 716 -17.20 11.92 29.30
CA SER A 716 -18.33 12.00 30.23
C SER A 716 -18.33 10.93 31.34
N ALA A 717 -17.53 9.87 31.22
CA ALA A 717 -17.40 8.84 32.25
C ALA A 717 -16.54 9.29 33.45
N ASN A 718 -15.85 10.43 33.32
CA ASN A 718 -15.05 11.07 34.36
C ASN A 718 -14.05 10.14 35.09
N LYS A 719 -13.37 9.25 34.35
CA LYS A 719 -12.35 8.33 34.86
C LYS A 719 -10.92 8.92 34.84
N GLY A 720 -10.77 10.24 34.79
CA GLY A 720 -9.48 10.93 34.65
C GLY A 720 -8.88 10.89 33.23
N LEU A 721 -9.05 9.77 32.51
CA LEU A 721 -8.69 9.63 31.11
C LEU A 721 -9.87 9.13 30.27
N HIS A 722 -9.82 9.38 28.97
CA HIS A 722 -10.75 8.85 28.00
C HIS A 722 -10.05 8.51 26.68
N ILE A 723 -10.74 7.77 25.82
CA ILE A 723 -10.27 7.44 24.47
C ILE A 723 -11.04 8.28 23.47
N ARG A 724 -10.33 8.96 22.57
CA ARG A 724 -10.94 9.79 21.52
C ARG A 724 -10.15 9.67 20.22
N PRO A 725 -10.82 9.73 19.05
CA PRO A 725 -10.15 9.75 17.75
C PRO A 725 -9.06 10.80 17.65
N LYS A 726 -7.93 10.42 17.04
CA LYS A 726 -6.81 11.28 16.67
C LYS A 726 -6.18 10.74 15.38
N ALA A 727 -6.98 10.77 14.32
CA ALA A 727 -6.65 10.21 13.02
C ALA A 727 -6.43 11.33 11.99
N LYS A 728 -5.57 11.09 10.98
CA LYS A 728 -5.27 12.08 9.92
C LYS A 728 -6.52 12.48 9.14
N ASP A 729 -7.37 11.51 8.84
CA ASP A 729 -8.66 11.69 8.20
C ASP A 729 -9.55 10.47 8.52
N ALA A 730 -10.80 10.47 8.02
CA ALA A 730 -11.77 9.41 8.28
C ALA A 730 -11.35 8.03 7.74
N ASN A 731 -10.33 7.95 6.88
CA ASN A 731 -9.78 6.70 6.34
C ASN A 731 -8.50 6.26 7.04
N ASP A 732 -7.98 7.04 8.01
CA ASP A 732 -6.86 6.62 8.85
C ASP A 732 -7.40 5.74 9.99
N THR A 733 -7.70 4.51 9.61
CA THR A 733 -8.34 3.48 10.42
C THR A 733 -7.39 2.33 10.74
N PHE A 734 -7.79 1.48 11.68
CA PHE A 734 -7.20 0.19 11.96
C PHE A 734 -8.32 -0.86 12.07
N THR A 735 -7.99 -2.12 11.81
CA THR A 735 -8.91 -3.25 11.99
C THR A 735 -9.00 -3.57 13.48
N PHE A 736 -10.19 -3.50 14.07
CA PHE A 736 -10.42 -3.82 15.48
C PHE A 736 -10.50 -5.34 15.73
N THR A 737 -10.73 -5.80 16.96
CA THR A 737 -10.79 -7.24 17.27
C THR A 737 -12.06 -7.92 16.77
N ASP A 738 -13.15 -7.16 16.60
CA ASP A 738 -14.34 -7.61 15.86
C ASP A 738 -14.20 -7.42 14.34
N GLY A 739 -12.99 -7.04 13.91
CA GLY A 739 -12.48 -6.49 12.65
C GLY A 739 -13.18 -5.31 12.01
N SER A 740 -14.11 -4.67 12.70
CA SER A 740 -14.62 -3.38 12.24
C SER A 740 -13.47 -2.40 12.00
N GLN A 741 -13.58 -1.58 10.96
CA GLN A 741 -12.62 -0.51 10.73
C GLN A 741 -12.90 0.62 11.71
N GLN A 742 -11.99 0.82 12.65
CA GLN A 742 -12.08 1.86 13.67
C GLN A 742 -11.12 2.99 13.34
N ILE A 743 -11.60 4.23 13.42
CA ILE A 743 -10.74 5.41 13.30
C ILE A 743 -9.67 5.35 14.39
N LYS A 744 -8.41 5.61 14.04
CA LYS A 744 -7.30 5.61 15.01
C LYS A 744 -7.60 6.57 16.17
N ARG A 745 -7.37 6.08 17.38
CA ARG A 745 -7.65 6.79 18.65
C ARG A 745 -6.37 6.92 19.46
N THR A 746 -6.42 7.77 20.46
CA THR A 746 -5.40 7.86 21.50
C THR A 746 -6.05 8.05 22.87
N PHE A 747 -5.27 7.94 23.95
CA PHE A 747 -5.69 8.34 25.28
C PHE A 747 -5.62 9.86 25.43
N TRP A 748 -6.59 10.42 26.13
CA TRP A 748 -6.66 11.84 26.45
C TRP A 748 -6.86 12.00 27.95
N VAL A 749 -6.09 12.90 28.57
CA VAL A 749 -6.31 13.30 29.96
C VAL A 749 -7.47 14.29 29.99
N ASN A 750 -8.44 14.02 30.85
CA ASN A 750 -9.65 14.84 30.96
C ASN A 750 -9.29 16.27 31.35
N ARG A 751 -10.04 17.20 30.75
CA ARG A 751 -9.87 18.63 31.00
C ARG A 751 -10.00 18.99 32.47
N GLU A 752 -11.06 18.52 33.15
CA GLU A 752 -11.28 18.85 34.56
C GLU A 752 -10.12 18.33 35.43
N THR A 753 -9.67 17.11 35.16
CA THR A 753 -8.58 16.43 35.88
C THR A 753 -7.23 17.12 35.70
N LEU A 754 -6.91 17.60 34.50
CA LEU A 754 -5.69 18.39 34.27
C LEU A 754 -5.79 19.76 34.93
N LEU A 755 -6.96 20.42 34.86
CA LEU A 755 -7.15 21.73 35.48
C LEU A 755 -6.91 21.68 36.99
N GLU A 756 -7.45 20.67 37.67
CA GLU A 756 -7.26 20.47 39.12
C GLU A 756 -5.78 20.34 39.49
N ALA A 757 -4.98 19.67 38.65
CA ALA A 757 -3.56 19.46 38.88
C ALA A 757 -2.73 20.75 38.74
N ILE A 758 -3.12 21.67 37.85
CA ILE A 758 -2.36 22.92 37.57
C ILE A 758 -2.90 24.15 38.31
N ILE A 759 -4.08 24.08 38.94
CA ILE A 759 -4.67 25.21 39.69
C ILE A 759 -3.72 25.78 40.76
N PRO A 760 -2.99 24.99 41.56
CA PRO A 760 -2.07 25.52 42.57
C PRO A 760 -1.00 26.44 41.98
N ASP A 761 -0.43 26.05 40.84
CA ASP A 761 0.58 26.82 40.10
C ASP A 761 -0.01 28.10 39.48
N LEU A 762 -1.22 28.00 38.91
CA LEU A 762 -1.93 29.15 38.34
C LEU A 762 -2.30 30.21 39.39
N LYS A 763 -2.65 29.81 40.61
CA LYS A 763 -2.90 30.76 41.71
C LYS A 763 -1.62 31.51 42.11
N THR A 764 -0.50 30.80 42.16
CA THR A 764 0.82 31.39 42.44
C THR A 764 1.19 32.43 41.38
N PHE A 765 0.94 32.13 40.10
CA PHE A 765 1.13 33.08 39.00
C PHE A 765 0.32 34.38 39.19
N MET A 766 -0.94 34.27 39.62
CA MET A 766 -1.81 35.43 39.84
C MET A 766 -1.37 36.34 40.99
N GLU A 767 -0.80 35.77 42.05
CA GLU A 767 -0.30 36.55 43.21
C GLU A 767 0.94 37.38 42.86
N HIS A 768 1.71 36.96 41.86
CA HIS A 768 2.96 37.60 41.43
C HIS A 768 2.80 38.49 40.19
N THR A 769 1.60 38.55 39.60
CA THR A 769 1.31 39.43 38.45
C THR A 769 0.80 40.79 38.96
N PRO A 770 1.49 41.92 38.70
CA PRO A 770 1.08 43.23 39.20
C PRO A 770 -0.33 43.62 38.73
N GLU A 771 -1.15 44.19 39.62
CA GLU A 771 -2.55 44.58 39.32
C GLU A 771 -2.66 45.50 38.07
N GLY A 772 -1.62 46.27 37.75
CA GLY A 772 -1.58 47.13 36.55
C GLY A 772 -1.40 46.41 35.21
N GLN A 773 -1.02 45.12 35.18
CA GLN A 773 -0.94 44.30 33.95
C GLN A 773 -2.21 43.47 33.71
N LEU A 774 -3.02 43.25 34.75
CA LEU A 774 -4.32 42.56 34.67
C LEU A 774 -5.46 43.53 34.31
N VAL A 775 -5.22 44.84 34.41
CA VAL A 775 -6.23 45.86 34.13
C VAL A 775 -6.14 46.32 32.67
N GLY A 776 -6.84 45.57 31.85
CA GLY A 776 -7.38 45.95 30.56
C GLY A 776 -8.68 45.18 30.27
N ILE A 777 -9.45 44.91 31.34
CA ILE A 777 -10.76 44.24 31.32
C ILE A 777 -11.81 45.20 30.75
#